data_AF-A0A0F7FG52-F1
#
_entry.id   AF-A0A0F7FG52-F1
#
_cell.length_a   1.000
_cell.length_b   1.000
_cell.length_c   1.000
_cell.angle_alpha   90.00
_cell.angle_beta   90.00
_cell.angle_gamma   90.00
#
_symmetry.space_group_name_H-M   'P 1'
#
loop_
_entity.id
_entity.type
_entity.pdbx_description
1 polymer ?
#
loop_
_entity_poly.entity_id
_entity_poly.type
_entity_poly.pdbx_seq_one_letter_code
_entity_poly.pdbx_strand_id
1 'polypeptide(L)'
;MSENKTAKKARLVLAIVVAFLVVASLIFYLSTQKQAPTGAVTTAKPFHKQILYIIVNDEGTRINMYKTGVFDIAVVTPSRWPDVNNTKVGSFYLHLVRRPDKPQLTIQYIGLNPMKEPLNIPEVRQALAYATPYDVILKQVFGGLYTRLYTIIPKGMLGYTEFGINKYEYDMNKAQQIISSLKAKGFDPSKYVITITYNEGNTARQQIATLLQQSWSQLGFKVTVESYSWPKYLDLTDHFEHQVMLLGWIPDYMDPDDYLMPFVWGGAEFKDLEYHANVPPANVGNYLSSVNMTIETEKYIVVVGEKGTGAKYTGPTNKPIITVGYVVDWDTTNSNWQNPVNMVTLGTGGLKDVALSALCKVAQRILEENVREAVIQAAVIYFNRQSTLLIIGQQITGENYGSWVHDMYYPLATFARYDLVWEDPNAPVADTGVQNIQNNPETMVIGDIGWPDTFDPAKSYESFGWEIFWQVYGKLVTTWKEDTEPIPELSVAWAFSKDLTDLYFVVRGNVKAYDPWNNKTYPISAVDALFSAWRAVRLNLPGGPQWMIDSYIDVNASSVLTENELDSIAKSQGLVTMYKGKSAEIHSLNELLSFFGYTGPTSGVVKFKLRAPYVPILQIFVTGVGSVIPMQYALGNQYQAALADSNNGRNPSAWAKYVGVGENDATFKLLSTKPVSTGPYYVADYKEDSYILLKYNPYYWNTTLWQQLYGFKP
;
A
#
# COMPACT_ATOMS: atom_id res chain seq x y z
N MET A 1 39.52 -21.83 -41.79
CA MET A 1 39.06 -22.93 -40.91
C MET A 1 39.75 -22.90 -39.51
N SER A 2 40.01 -21.71 -38.94
CA SER A 2 40.69 -21.57 -37.63
C SER A 2 40.02 -20.60 -36.64
N GLU A 3 38.91 -19.92 -36.98
CA GLU A 3 38.30 -18.92 -36.09
C GLU A 3 37.20 -19.45 -35.15
N ASN A 4 36.78 -20.72 -35.26
CA ASN A 4 35.64 -21.23 -34.47
C ASN A 4 36.05 -21.89 -33.13
N LYS A 5 37.34 -21.89 -32.77
CA LYS A 5 37.83 -22.45 -31.50
C LYS A 5 37.86 -21.41 -30.37
N THR A 6 38.11 -20.14 -30.68
CA THR A 6 38.25 -19.08 -29.67
C THR A 6 36.90 -18.64 -29.11
N ALA A 7 35.87 -18.51 -29.95
CA ALA A 7 34.50 -18.21 -29.53
C ALA A 7 33.85 -19.36 -28.74
N LYS A 8 34.13 -20.62 -29.10
CA LYS A 8 33.70 -21.79 -28.31
C LYS A 8 34.40 -21.85 -26.95
N LYS A 9 35.71 -21.54 -26.87
CA LYS A 9 36.43 -21.41 -25.59
C LYS A 9 35.87 -20.28 -24.73
N ALA A 10 35.57 -19.12 -25.30
CA ALA A 10 34.99 -17.99 -24.56
C ALA A 10 33.60 -18.31 -23.99
N ARG A 11 32.73 -18.98 -24.77
CA ARG A 11 31.41 -19.42 -24.28
C ARG A 11 31.51 -20.54 -23.25
N LEU A 12 32.48 -21.45 -23.38
CA LEU A 12 32.73 -22.49 -22.38
C LEU A 12 33.28 -21.89 -21.08
N VAL A 13 34.18 -20.90 -21.16
CA VAL A 13 34.69 -20.17 -20.00
C VAL A 13 33.58 -19.35 -19.34
N LEU A 14 32.71 -18.69 -20.11
CA LEU A 14 31.57 -17.95 -19.56
C LEU A 14 30.54 -18.90 -18.92
N ALA A 15 30.26 -20.06 -19.51
CA ALA A 15 29.40 -21.07 -18.91
C ALA A 15 30.00 -21.69 -17.64
N ILE A 16 31.32 -21.88 -17.59
CA ILE A 16 32.04 -22.34 -16.40
C ILE A 16 32.05 -21.25 -15.32
N VAL A 17 32.23 -19.97 -15.68
CA VAL A 17 32.19 -18.83 -14.74
C VAL A 17 30.77 -18.62 -14.21
N VAL A 18 29.74 -18.75 -15.04
CA VAL A 18 28.33 -18.69 -14.62
C VAL A 18 27.96 -19.91 -13.76
N ALA A 19 28.42 -21.11 -14.11
CA ALA A 19 28.26 -22.29 -13.26
C ALA A 19 29.02 -22.14 -11.93
N PHE A 20 30.21 -21.54 -11.93
CA PHE A 20 30.96 -21.23 -10.71
C PHE A 20 30.29 -20.13 -9.89
N LEU A 21 29.66 -19.13 -10.51
CA LEU A 21 28.90 -18.09 -9.80
C LEU A 21 27.58 -18.62 -9.24
N VAL A 22 26.89 -19.51 -9.96
CA VAL A 22 25.68 -20.20 -9.48
C VAL A 22 26.03 -21.19 -8.38
N VAL A 23 27.11 -21.96 -8.52
CA VAL A 23 27.60 -22.88 -7.48
C VAL A 23 28.19 -22.10 -6.30
N ALA A 24 28.87 -20.98 -6.50
CA ALA A 24 29.32 -20.10 -5.42
C ALA A 24 28.15 -19.40 -4.73
N SER A 25 27.07 -19.06 -5.44
CA SER A 25 25.85 -18.48 -4.86
C SER A 25 25.04 -19.55 -4.12
N LEU A 26 25.05 -20.80 -4.60
CA LEU A 26 24.45 -21.95 -3.91
C LEU A 26 25.29 -22.38 -2.71
N ILE A 27 26.63 -22.32 -2.79
CA ILE A 27 27.55 -22.54 -1.67
C ILE A 27 27.47 -21.37 -0.69
N PHE A 28 27.26 -20.13 -1.13
CA PHE A 28 27.01 -18.99 -0.25
C PHE A 28 25.65 -19.13 0.44
N TYR A 29 24.60 -19.52 -0.28
CA TYR A 29 23.27 -19.81 0.28
C TYR A 29 23.30 -20.99 1.27
N LEU A 30 24.02 -22.07 0.93
CA LEU A 30 24.24 -23.24 1.80
C LEU A 30 25.25 -22.99 2.93
N SER A 31 26.16 -22.01 2.81
CA SER A 31 27.09 -21.63 3.90
C SER A 31 26.55 -20.50 4.79
N THR A 32 25.49 -19.80 4.35
CA THR A 32 24.66 -18.94 5.22
C THR A 32 23.62 -19.73 6.02
N GLN A 33 23.40 -21.01 5.69
CA GLN A 33 22.89 -21.98 6.67
C GLN A 33 24.03 -22.32 7.63
N LYS A 34 24.30 -21.42 8.60
CA LYS A 34 25.07 -21.82 9.78
C LYS A 34 24.39 -23.07 10.34
N GLN A 35 25.05 -24.23 10.22
CA GLN A 35 24.88 -25.29 11.19
C GLN A 35 25.03 -24.62 12.55
N ALA A 36 23.95 -24.64 13.33
CA ALA A 36 23.97 -24.14 14.69
C ALA A 36 25.18 -24.75 15.40
N PRO A 37 25.98 -23.96 16.14
CA PRO A 37 27.06 -24.52 16.93
C PRO A 37 26.50 -25.67 17.77
N THR A 38 27.02 -26.87 17.53
CA THR A 38 26.72 -28.08 18.29
C THR A 38 27.13 -27.82 19.73
N GLY A 39 26.15 -27.42 20.55
CA GLY A 39 26.34 -27.06 21.95
C GLY A 39 25.82 -25.68 22.38
N ALA A 40 25.13 -24.92 21.53
CA ALA A 40 24.33 -23.80 22.03
C ALA A 40 23.02 -24.34 22.60
N VAL A 41 22.79 -24.15 23.90
CA VAL A 41 21.45 -24.26 24.48
C VAL A 41 20.58 -23.27 23.70
N THR A 42 19.73 -23.76 22.80
CA THR A 42 18.71 -22.91 22.18
C THR A 42 17.77 -22.49 23.29
N THR A 43 17.93 -21.27 23.78
CA THR A 43 16.98 -20.66 24.71
C THR A 43 15.62 -20.73 24.05
N ALA A 44 14.65 -21.38 24.72
CA ALA A 44 13.29 -21.48 24.21
C ALA A 44 12.74 -20.07 24.01
N LYS A 45 12.26 -19.76 22.80
CA LYS A 45 11.64 -18.47 22.49
C LYS A 45 10.25 -18.42 23.15
N PRO A 46 10.00 -17.50 24.10
CA PRO A 46 8.68 -17.34 24.70
C PRO A 46 7.65 -16.90 23.65
N PHE A 47 6.41 -17.35 23.80
CA PHE A 47 5.27 -16.90 23.00
C PHE A 47 4.47 -15.88 23.82
N HIS A 48 4.16 -14.72 23.23
CA HIS A 48 3.28 -13.75 23.85
C HIS A 48 1.85 -14.30 23.95
N LYS A 49 1.44 -14.70 25.16
CA LYS A 49 0.08 -15.15 25.45
C LYS A 49 -0.92 -14.00 25.50
N GLN A 50 -0.44 -12.78 25.73
CA GLN A 50 -1.27 -11.59 25.75
C GLN A 50 -0.48 -10.35 25.31
N ILE A 51 -1.21 -9.38 24.78
CA ILE A 51 -0.71 -8.05 24.40
C ILE A 51 -1.55 -7.03 25.15
N LEU A 52 -0.92 -6.08 25.83
CA LEU A 52 -1.60 -5.05 26.59
C LEU A 52 -1.26 -3.67 26.03
N TYR A 53 -2.24 -3.01 25.44
CA TYR A 53 -2.14 -1.59 25.12
C TYR A 53 -2.54 -0.77 26.33
N ILE A 54 -1.74 0.24 26.70
CA ILE A 54 -2.03 1.20 27.77
C ILE A 54 -2.03 2.60 27.16
N ILE A 55 -3.16 3.29 27.30
CA ILE A 55 -3.35 4.62 26.74
C ILE A 55 -2.85 5.66 27.74
N VAL A 56 -1.78 6.37 27.36
CA VAL A 56 -1.18 7.42 28.18
C VAL A 56 -0.99 8.65 27.33
N ASN A 57 -1.99 9.53 27.26
CA ASN A 57 -1.97 10.69 26.38
C ASN A 57 -0.85 11.70 26.73
N ASP A 58 -0.50 11.85 28.01
CA ASP A 58 0.64 12.68 28.42
C ASP A 58 1.98 12.02 28.06
N GLU A 59 2.69 12.60 27.10
CA GLU A 59 3.95 12.04 26.61
C GLU A 59 5.06 12.00 27.66
N GLY A 60 5.10 12.96 28.59
CA GLY A 60 6.06 12.96 29.71
C GLY A 60 5.91 11.71 30.57
N THR A 61 4.68 11.43 31.00
CA THR A 61 4.31 10.25 31.77
C THR A 61 4.63 8.97 31.01
N ARG A 62 4.22 8.88 29.73
CA ARG A 62 4.46 7.71 28.88
C ARG A 62 5.95 7.40 28.71
N ILE A 63 6.78 8.43 28.52
CA ILE A 63 8.24 8.27 28.43
C ILE A 63 8.85 7.81 29.75
N ASN A 64 8.38 8.33 30.89
CA ASN A 64 8.86 7.89 32.19
C ASN A 64 8.53 6.41 32.42
N MET A 65 7.31 5.98 32.10
CA MET A 65 6.91 4.57 32.14
C MET A 65 7.77 3.71 31.21
N TYR A 66 8.04 4.18 29.99
CA TYR A 66 8.88 3.45 29.04
C TYR A 66 10.31 3.26 29.58
N LYS A 67 10.92 4.33 30.11
CA LYS A 67 12.26 4.29 30.72
C LYS A 67 12.37 3.36 31.93
N THR A 68 11.25 3.07 32.59
CA THR A 68 11.21 2.11 33.70
C THR A 68 11.03 0.65 33.27
N GLY A 69 10.83 0.39 31.97
CA GLY A 69 10.58 -0.95 31.44
C GLY A 69 9.13 -1.42 31.52
N VAL A 70 8.18 -0.51 31.83
CA VAL A 70 6.74 -0.85 31.83
C VAL A 70 6.24 -1.16 30.43
N PHE A 71 6.84 -0.52 29.41
CA PHE A 71 6.50 -0.72 28.01
C PHE A 71 7.66 -1.37 27.26
N ASP A 72 7.33 -2.27 26.34
CA ASP A 72 8.26 -2.84 25.36
C ASP A 72 8.36 -1.93 24.15
N ILE A 73 7.23 -1.37 23.74
CA ILE A 73 7.07 -0.39 22.67
C ILE A 73 6.26 0.78 23.23
N ALA A 74 6.62 2.03 22.91
CA ALA A 74 5.79 3.17 23.28
C ALA A 74 5.83 4.29 22.24
N VAL A 75 4.70 4.90 21.92
CA VAL A 75 4.68 6.05 20.99
C VAL A 75 5.49 7.22 21.58
N VAL A 76 6.56 7.64 20.90
CA VAL A 76 7.39 8.78 21.32
C VAL A 76 7.52 9.72 20.14
N THR A 77 7.29 11.02 20.36
CA THR A 77 7.47 12.04 19.33
C THR A 77 8.93 12.09 18.91
N PRO A 78 9.23 12.18 17.61
CA PRO A 78 10.59 12.17 17.09
C PRO A 78 11.57 13.19 17.70
N SER A 79 11.08 14.34 18.16
CA SER A 79 11.87 15.36 18.85
C SER A 79 12.37 14.89 20.23
N ARG A 80 11.67 13.93 20.84
CA ARG A 80 11.96 13.37 22.16
C ARG A 80 12.62 12.00 22.14
N TRP A 81 12.86 11.42 20.95
CA TRP A 81 13.64 10.17 20.86
C TRP A 81 15.01 10.26 21.57
N PRO A 82 15.76 11.38 21.54
CA PRO A 82 17.00 11.51 22.30
C PRO A 82 16.82 11.38 23.82
N ASP A 83 15.63 11.67 24.36
CA ASP A 83 15.37 11.52 25.79
C ASP A 83 15.37 10.05 26.19
N VAL A 84 15.01 9.14 25.28
CA VAL A 84 14.68 7.74 25.56
C VAL A 84 15.74 6.79 25.00
N ASN A 85 16.28 7.07 23.82
CA ASN A 85 17.20 6.19 23.12
C ASN A 85 18.43 5.85 23.98
N ASN A 86 18.82 4.58 23.99
CA ASN A 86 19.88 4.00 24.83
C ASN A 86 19.64 4.11 26.34
N THR A 87 18.42 4.42 26.80
CA THR A 87 18.09 4.34 28.23
C THR A 87 18.21 2.89 28.69
N LYS A 88 19.03 2.65 29.71
CA LYS A 88 19.25 1.32 30.28
C LYS A 88 18.05 0.88 31.12
N VAL A 89 17.57 -0.34 30.88
CA VAL A 89 16.52 -1.01 31.65
C VAL A 89 17.05 -2.39 32.05
N GLY A 90 17.47 -2.54 33.31
CA GLY A 90 18.16 -3.76 33.75
C GLY A 90 19.46 -3.99 32.96
N SER A 91 19.61 -5.15 32.32
CA SER A 91 20.73 -5.49 31.41
C SER A 91 20.50 -5.04 29.95
N PHE A 92 19.34 -4.47 29.65
CA PHE A 92 18.90 -4.08 28.32
C PHE A 92 18.84 -2.56 28.17
N TYR A 93 18.39 -2.10 27.00
CA TYR A 93 18.23 -0.69 26.72
C TYR A 93 17.09 -0.43 25.72
N LEU A 94 16.63 0.81 25.63
CA LEU A 94 15.60 1.20 24.67
C LEU A 94 16.23 1.60 23.32
N HIS A 95 15.70 1.07 22.22
CA HIS A 95 16.07 1.45 20.86
C HIS A 95 15.05 2.42 20.30
N LEU A 96 15.41 3.70 20.16
CA LEU A 96 14.68 4.69 19.37
C LEU A 96 15.61 5.26 18.30
N VAL A 97 15.74 4.53 17.19
CA VAL A 97 16.72 4.84 16.14
C VAL A 97 16.06 5.08 14.79
N ARG A 98 16.63 5.99 14.01
CA ARG A 98 16.20 6.31 12.65
C ARG A 98 16.85 5.35 11.65
N ARG A 99 16.09 4.77 10.73
CA ARG A 99 16.56 3.82 9.71
C ARG A 99 16.42 4.40 8.30
N PRO A 100 17.36 5.25 7.85
CA PRO A 100 17.30 5.84 6.51
C PRO A 100 17.43 4.80 5.39
N ASP A 101 17.93 3.61 5.71
CA ASP A 101 18.00 2.45 4.82
C ASP A 101 16.67 1.70 4.67
N LYS A 102 15.68 1.99 5.53
CA LYS A 102 14.33 1.42 5.49
C LYS A 102 13.29 2.53 5.30
N PRO A 103 13.08 3.01 4.07
CA PRO A 103 12.09 4.06 3.84
C PRO A 103 10.66 3.48 3.83
N GLN A 104 9.71 4.22 4.40
CA GLN A 104 8.28 3.88 4.37
C GLN A 104 7.64 4.42 3.10
N LEU A 105 6.43 3.97 2.77
CA LEU A 105 5.74 4.41 1.55
C LEU A 105 5.06 5.77 1.71
N THR A 106 5.45 6.60 2.68
CA THR A 106 4.89 7.94 2.90
C THR A 106 5.75 9.02 2.25
N ILE A 107 5.17 9.95 1.51
CA ILE A 107 5.88 11.05 0.84
C ILE A 107 5.38 12.43 1.28
N GLN A 108 6.23 13.44 1.08
CA GLN A 108 5.88 14.87 1.20
C GLN A 108 6.18 15.55 -0.13
N TYR A 109 5.30 16.45 -0.59
CA TYR A 109 5.44 17.08 -1.89
C TYR A 109 4.84 18.48 -1.96
N ILE A 110 5.19 19.19 -3.03
CA ILE A 110 4.67 20.51 -3.41
C ILE A 110 3.97 20.34 -4.76
N GLY A 111 2.66 20.60 -4.80
CA GLY A 111 1.89 20.65 -6.05
C GLY A 111 2.00 22.02 -6.70
N LEU A 112 2.34 22.05 -7.99
CA LEU A 112 2.36 23.25 -8.83
C LEU A 112 1.29 23.10 -9.90
N ASN A 113 0.27 23.96 -9.87
CA ASN A 113 -0.86 23.85 -10.78
C ASN A 113 -0.53 24.40 -12.19
N PRO A 114 -0.30 23.57 -13.24
CA PRO A 114 -0.02 24.03 -14.59
C PRO A 114 -1.18 24.78 -15.27
N MET A 115 -2.38 24.85 -14.68
CA MET A 115 -3.49 25.65 -15.22
C MET A 115 -3.45 27.13 -14.79
N LYS A 116 -2.55 27.52 -13.87
CA LYS A 116 -2.46 28.90 -13.35
C LYS A 116 -1.18 29.57 -13.82
N GLU A 117 -1.27 30.82 -14.27
CA GLU A 117 -0.05 31.61 -14.51
C GLU A 117 0.65 31.95 -13.18
N PRO A 118 2.00 32.01 -13.15
CA PRO A 118 2.95 31.68 -14.23
C PRO A 118 3.35 30.18 -14.27
N LEU A 119 2.69 29.33 -13.47
CA LEU A 119 3.00 27.90 -13.32
C LEU A 119 2.62 27.08 -14.56
N ASN A 120 1.84 27.62 -15.48
CA ASN A 120 1.61 27.04 -16.81
C ASN A 120 2.89 26.95 -17.66
N ILE A 121 3.90 27.78 -17.39
CA ILE A 121 5.19 27.76 -18.09
C ILE A 121 6.10 26.67 -17.48
N PRO A 122 6.49 25.62 -18.23
CA PRO A 122 7.33 24.53 -17.71
C PRO A 122 8.65 25.02 -17.10
N GLU A 123 9.31 25.98 -17.75
CA GLU A 123 10.57 26.56 -17.28
C GLU A 123 10.43 27.28 -15.93
N VAL A 124 9.28 27.90 -15.65
CA VAL A 124 9.01 28.50 -14.33
C VAL A 124 8.94 27.41 -13.27
N ARG A 125 8.22 26.31 -13.53
CA ARG A 125 8.15 25.17 -12.59
C ARG A 125 9.52 24.55 -12.34
N GLN A 126 10.34 24.40 -13.39
CA GLN A 126 11.72 23.92 -13.27
C GLN A 126 12.60 24.87 -12.45
N ALA A 127 12.48 26.19 -12.64
CA ALA A 127 13.20 27.17 -11.85
C ALA A 127 12.80 27.12 -10.36
N LEU A 128 11.51 26.99 -10.06
CA LEU A 128 11.01 26.83 -8.68
C LEU A 128 11.50 25.51 -8.05
N ALA A 129 11.59 24.43 -8.84
CA ALA A 129 12.17 23.17 -8.40
C ALA A 129 13.64 23.33 -7.96
N TYR A 130 14.49 23.91 -8.80
CA TYR A 130 15.89 24.20 -8.42
C TYR A 130 16.01 25.23 -7.29
N ALA A 131 15.05 26.15 -7.14
CA ALA A 131 15.04 27.10 -6.03
C ALA A 131 14.44 26.52 -4.73
N THR A 132 14.01 25.26 -4.68
CA THR A 132 13.42 24.68 -3.47
C THR A 132 14.51 24.18 -2.50
N PRO A 133 14.56 24.65 -1.24
CA PRO A 133 15.62 24.31 -0.29
C PRO A 133 15.35 22.95 0.39
N TYR A 134 15.39 21.87 -0.38
CA TYR A 134 14.95 20.53 0.05
C TYR A 134 15.66 20.04 1.33
N ASP A 135 16.99 20.09 1.40
CA ASP A 135 17.74 19.61 2.57
C ASP A 135 17.45 20.43 3.83
N VAL A 136 17.19 21.74 3.66
CA VAL A 136 16.80 22.62 4.76
C VAL A 136 15.44 22.19 5.30
N ILE A 137 14.48 21.90 4.41
CA ILE A 137 13.16 21.38 4.78
C ILE A 137 13.30 20.05 5.53
N LEU A 138 14.01 19.07 4.96
CA LEU A 138 14.18 17.75 5.57
C LEU A 138 14.83 17.82 6.96
N LYS A 139 15.81 18.70 7.14
CA LYS A 139 16.52 18.86 8.41
C LYS A 139 15.73 19.65 9.45
N GLN A 140 15.24 20.84 9.09
CA GLN A 140 14.64 21.77 10.05
C GLN A 140 13.18 21.45 10.36
N VAL A 141 12.42 21.01 9.37
CA VAL A 141 10.98 20.75 9.52
C VAL A 141 10.73 19.33 9.99
N PHE A 142 11.40 18.35 9.36
CA PHE A 142 11.16 16.92 9.64
C PHE A 142 12.18 16.28 10.60
N GLY A 143 13.17 17.04 11.09
CA GLY A 143 14.15 16.54 12.06
C GLY A 143 14.95 15.32 11.57
N GLY A 144 15.11 15.17 10.25
CA GLY A 144 15.81 14.03 9.64
C GLY A 144 14.98 12.73 9.55
N LEU A 145 13.66 12.79 9.70
CA LEU A 145 12.76 11.62 9.51
C LEU A 145 12.31 11.40 8.05
N TYR A 146 12.82 12.19 7.13
CA TYR A 146 12.58 12.04 5.72
C TYR A 146 13.91 12.09 4.98
N THR A 147 14.03 11.28 3.93
CA THR A 147 15.15 11.26 2.99
C THR A 147 14.71 11.79 1.62
N ARG A 148 15.65 12.24 0.77
CA ARG A 148 15.28 12.71 -0.57
C ARG A 148 14.69 11.58 -1.42
N LEU A 149 13.66 11.97 -2.17
CA LEU A 149 12.97 11.16 -3.16
C LEU A 149 12.75 12.06 -4.39
N TYR A 150 12.91 11.51 -5.59
CA TYR A 150 12.83 12.27 -6.85
C TYR A 150 11.65 11.86 -7.74
N THR A 151 10.89 10.85 -7.31
CA THR A 151 9.77 10.26 -8.05
C THR A 151 8.51 10.26 -7.22
N ILE A 152 7.36 10.18 -7.90
CA ILE A 152 6.06 10.07 -7.22
C ILE A 152 5.88 8.71 -6.55
N ILE A 153 6.40 7.64 -7.17
CA ILE A 153 6.44 6.31 -6.55
C ILE A 153 7.57 6.28 -5.52
N PRO A 154 7.31 5.92 -4.26
CA PRO A 154 8.31 5.79 -3.20
C PRO A 154 9.23 4.57 -3.39
N LYS A 155 10.42 4.60 -2.80
CA LYS A 155 11.33 3.43 -2.70
C LYS A 155 10.61 2.30 -1.97
N GLY A 156 10.76 1.06 -2.46
CA GLY A 156 10.11 -0.12 -1.87
C GLY A 156 8.77 -0.49 -2.50
N MET A 157 8.31 0.25 -3.52
CA MET A 157 7.10 -0.03 -4.27
C MET A 157 7.42 -0.35 -5.74
N LEU A 158 6.62 -1.23 -6.36
CA LEU A 158 6.75 -1.62 -7.77
C LEU A 158 6.79 -0.38 -8.69
N GLY A 159 7.69 -0.34 -9.67
CA GLY A 159 7.79 0.77 -10.59
C GLY A 159 8.54 2.01 -10.05
N TYR A 160 9.07 1.96 -8.83
CA TYR A 160 10.13 2.87 -8.41
C TYR A 160 11.30 2.80 -9.41
N THR A 161 11.82 3.96 -9.82
CA THR A 161 13.02 4.04 -10.65
C THR A 161 13.71 5.38 -10.47
N GLU A 162 15.02 5.41 -10.63
CA GLU A 162 15.77 6.67 -10.83
C GLU A 162 16.26 6.83 -12.27
N PHE A 163 16.02 5.83 -13.13
CA PHE A 163 16.39 5.86 -14.54
C PHE A 163 15.58 6.92 -15.28
N GLY A 164 16.27 7.82 -15.99
CA GLY A 164 15.61 8.86 -16.79
C GLY A 164 14.87 9.94 -15.98
N ILE A 165 15.01 9.94 -14.65
CA ILE A 165 14.43 10.92 -13.74
C ILE A 165 15.30 12.17 -13.66
N ASN A 166 14.67 13.34 -13.76
CA ASN A 166 15.29 14.62 -13.45
C ASN A 166 15.39 14.78 -11.92
N LYS A 167 16.62 14.77 -11.41
CA LYS A 167 16.92 14.96 -9.99
C LYS A 167 17.08 16.44 -9.68
N TYR A 168 16.01 17.07 -9.18
CA TYR A 168 16.06 18.46 -8.73
C TYR A 168 16.68 18.55 -7.34
N GLU A 169 17.84 19.20 -7.29
CA GLU A 169 18.50 19.64 -6.07
C GLU A 169 18.46 21.16 -5.96
N TYR A 170 18.68 21.69 -4.76
CA TYR A 170 18.75 23.14 -4.57
C TYR A 170 19.95 23.72 -5.34
N ASP A 171 19.66 24.52 -6.36
CA ASP A 171 20.62 25.25 -7.20
C ASP A 171 20.00 26.59 -7.63
N MET A 172 20.16 27.61 -6.77
CA MET A 172 19.65 28.96 -7.05
C MET A 172 20.28 29.57 -8.31
N ASN A 173 21.53 29.23 -8.65
CA ASN A 173 22.19 29.76 -9.85
C ASN A 173 21.49 29.24 -11.11
N LYS A 174 21.22 27.94 -11.18
CA LYS A 174 20.49 27.34 -12.30
C LYS A 174 19.06 27.86 -12.39
N ALA A 175 18.37 28.02 -11.25
CA ALA A 175 17.05 28.65 -11.22
C ALA A 175 17.08 30.07 -11.82
N GLN A 176 18.05 30.91 -11.43
CA GLN A 176 18.22 32.27 -11.95
C GLN A 176 18.62 32.30 -13.43
N GLN A 177 19.38 31.31 -13.92
CA GLN A 177 19.71 31.17 -15.34
C GLN A 177 18.47 30.87 -16.19
N ILE A 178 17.58 29.99 -15.71
CA ILE A 178 16.32 29.68 -16.37
C ILE A 178 15.45 30.95 -16.44
N ILE A 179 15.28 31.66 -15.32
CA ILE A 179 14.51 32.91 -15.27
C ILE A 179 15.13 33.99 -16.15
N SER A 180 16.46 34.12 -16.20
CA SER A 180 17.15 35.06 -17.08
C SER A 180 16.90 34.76 -18.56
N SER A 181 16.87 33.48 -18.93
CA SER A 181 16.55 33.03 -20.29
C SER A 181 15.09 33.37 -20.67
N LEU A 182 14.16 33.30 -19.72
CA LEU A 182 12.79 33.77 -19.91
C LEU A 182 12.71 35.30 -20.00
N LYS A 183 13.45 36.03 -19.18
CA LYS A 183 13.54 37.51 -19.23
C LYS A 183 14.02 38.00 -20.60
N ALA A 184 15.01 37.32 -21.19
CA ALA A 184 15.47 37.61 -22.55
C ALA A 184 14.37 37.43 -23.62
N LYS A 185 13.32 36.65 -23.33
CA LYS A 185 12.13 36.46 -24.17
C LYS A 185 10.96 37.39 -23.76
N GLY A 186 11.17 38.35 -22.87
CA GLY A 186 10.17 39.33 -22.44
C GLY A 186 9.36 38.94 -21.21
N PHE A 187 9.68 37.83 -20.54
CA PHE A 187 9.02 37.44 -19.29
C PHE A 187 9.51 38.30 -18.11
N ASP A 188 8.59 38.86 -17.34
CA ASP A 188 8.92 39.66 -16.14
C ASP A 188 8.33 39.00 -14.89
N PRO A 189 9.14 38.33 -14.05
CA PRO A 189 8.63 37.63 -12.86
C PRO A 189 7.97 38.57 -11.85
N SER A 190 8.31 39.87 -11.85
CA SER A 190 7.76 40.84 -10.89
C SER A 190 6.27 41.14 -11.11
N LYS A 191 5.75 40.81 -12.29
CA LYS A 191 4.32 40.95 -12.63
C LYS A 191 3.44 39.84 -12.07
N TYR A 192 4.05 38.77 -11.56
CA TYR A 192 3.33 37.59 -11.11
C TYR A 192 3.36 37.46 -9.59
N VAL A 193 2.23 37.01 -9.05
CA VAL A 193 2.10 36.58 -7.66
C VAL A 193 1.97 35.06 -7.63
N ILE A 194 2.79 34.41 -6.80
CA ILE A 194 2.69 32.98 -6.51
C ILE A 194 2.17 32.82 -5.08
N THR A 195 0.96 32.27 -4.94
CA THR A 195 0.34 31.97 -3.64
C THR A 195 0.58 30.52 -3.26
N ILE A 196 1.22 30.32 -2.11
CA ILE A 196 1.40 29.00 -1.48
C ILE A 196 0.29 28.80 -0.46
N THR A 197 -0.48 27.73 -0.62
CA THR A 197 -1.58 27.36 0.28
C THR A 197 -1.23 26.12 1.10
N TYR A 198 -1.72 26.08 2.33
CA TYR A 198 -1.66 24.91 3.21
C TYR A 198 -2.87 24.89 4.16
N ASN A 199 -3.06 23.78 4.89
CA ASN A 199 -4.14 23.68 5.86
C ASN A 199 -3.74 24.21 7.25
N GLU A 200 -4.67 24.91 7.89
CA GLU A 200 -4.53 25.43 9.25
C GLU A 200 -4.19 24.32 10.26
N GLY A 201 -3.44 24.68 11.29
CA GLY A 201 -2.97 23.74 12.33
C GLY A 201 -1.78 22.86 11.93
N ASN A 202 -1.35 22.86 10.66
CA ASN A 202 -0.18 22.11 10.23
C ASN A 202 1.10 22.95 10.27
N THR A 203 1.82 22.87 11.39
CA THR A 203 3.05 23.63 11.64
C THR A 203 4.19 23.27 10.66
N ALA A 204 4.29 22.00 10.23
CA ALA A 204 5.29 21.58 9.26
C ALA A 204 5.08 22.25 7.89
N ARG A 205 3.84 22.26 7.39
CA ARG A 205 3.50 22.94 6.11
C ARG A 205 3.67 24.45 6.20
N GLN A 206 3.36 25.07 7.34
CA GLN A 206 3.63 26.49 7.58
C GLN A 206 5.13 26.84 7.47
N GLN A 207 5.99 26.02 8.09
CA GLN A 207 7.45 26.21 8.01
C GLN A 207 7.97 26.02 6.58
N ILE A 208 7.49 24.99 5.87
CA ILE A 208 7.81 24.76 4.46
C ILE A 208 7.40 25.97 3.62
N ALA A 209 6.17 26.46 3.75
CA ALA A 209 5.67 27.61 3.00
C ALA A 209 6.55 28.86 3.20
N THR A 210 7.01 29.09 4.44
CA THR A 210 7.91 30.20 4.76
C THR A 210 9.27 30.06 4.08
N LEU A 211 9.86 28.87 4.09
CA LEU A 211 11.13 28.59 3.40
C LEU A 211 11.01 28.75 1.88
N LEU A 212 9.91 28.28 1.30
CA LEU A 212 9.62 28.45 -0.12
C LEU A 212 9.42 29.93 -0.48
N GLN A 213 8.64 30.67 0.32
CA GLN A 213 8.45 32.11 0.12
C GLN A 213 9.78 32.87 0.08
N GLN A 214 10.66 32.61 1.05
CA GLN A 214 11.98 33.24 1.13
C GLN A 214 12.88 32.89 -0.07
N SER A 215 12.85 31.62 -0.50
CA SER A 215 13.71 31.16 -1.59
C SER A 215 13.21 31.63 -2.96
N TRP A 216 11.94 31.39 -3.27
CA TRP A 216 11.36 31.68 -4.58
C TRP A 216 11.23 33.19 -4.86
N SER A 217 11.11 34.04 -3.82
CA SER A 217 11.14 35.50 -4.00
C SER A 217 12.47 36.00 -4.59
N GLN A 218 13.58 35.27 -4.41
CA GLN A 218 14.89 35.64 -4.98
C GLN A 218 14.94 35.52 -6.51
N LEU A 219 13.98 34.85 -7.12
CA LEU A 219 13.81 34.79 -8.58
C LEU A 219 13.11 36.03 -9.16
N GLY A 220 12.62 36.93 -8.29
CA GLY A 220 11.94 38.17 -8.64
C GLY A 220 10.41 38.07 -8.66
N PHE A 221 9.83 36.95 -8.21
CA PHE A 221 8.38 36.80 -8.02
C PHE A 221 7.93 37.47 -6.70
N LYS A 222 6.68 37.93 -6.65
CA LYS A 222 6.01 38.19 -5.36
C LYS A 222 5.42 36.88 -4.86
N VAL A 223 5.87 36.37 -3.72
CA VAL A 223 5.37 35.10 -3.15
C VAL A 223 4.57 35.36 -1.88
N THR A 224 3.34 34.87 -1.82
CA THR A 224 2.42 34.98 -0.68
C THR A 224 2.10 33.62 -0.09
N VAL A 225 1.68 33.59 1.17
CA VAL A 225 1.33 32.36 1.90
C VAL A 225 -0.06 32.55 2.50
N GLU A 226 -0.93 31.57 2.28
CA GLU A 226 -2.32 31.56 2.75
C GLU A 226 -2.62 30.20 3.42
N SER A 227 -3.48 30.21 4.44
CA SER A 227 -3.95 29.01 5.12
C SER A 227 -5.47 28.91 5.09
N TYR A 228 -5.99 27.68 5.04
CA TYR A 228 -7.42 27.42 5.07
C TYR A 228 -7.75 26.26 6.02
N SER A 229 -8.99 26.23 6.53
CA SER A 229 -9.51 25.02 7.21
C SER A 229 -9.43 23.81 6.28
N TRP A 230 -9.26 22.60 6.84
CA TRP A 230 -9.07 21.39 6.04
C TRP A 230 -10.16 21.16 4.96
N PRO A 231 -11.46 21.28 5.27
CA PRO A 231 -12.50 21.12 4.25
C PRO A 231 -12.40 22.15 3.13
N LYS A 232 -12.11 23.43 3.46
CA LYS A 232 -11.96 24.46 2.43
C LYS A 232 -10.68 24.26 1.61
N TYR A 233 -9.61 23.79 2.24
CA TYR A 233 -8.36 23.48 1.56
C TYR A 233 -8.53 22.35 0.54
N LEU A 234 -9.22 21.26 0.92
CA LEU A 234 -9.55 20.18 0.00
C LEU A 234 -10.42 20.66 -1.16
N ASP A 235 -11.46 21.46 -0.88
CA ASP A 235 -12.33 22.06 -1.90
C ASP A 235 -11.55 22.91 -2.93
N LEU A 236 -10.58 23.72 -2.49
CA LEU A 236 -9.70 24.48 -3.39
C LEU A 236 -8.80 23.56 -4.24
N THR A 237 -8.35 22.44 -3.66
CA THR A 237 -7.54 21.45 -4.37
C THR A 237 -8.37 20.73 -5.43
N ASP A 238 -9.54 20.23 -5.06
CA ASP A 238 -10.47 19.46 -5.91
C ASP A 238 -11.00 20.28 -7.09
N HIS A 239 -11.01 21.60 -7.00
CA HIS A 239 -11.46 22.48 -8.09
C HIS A 239 -10.31 23.21 -8.81
N PHE A 240 -9.05 22.80 -8.60
CA PHE A 240 -7.86 23.44 -9.19
C PHE A 240 -7.77 24.96 -8.91
N GLU A 241 -8.30 25.41 -7.78
CA GLU A 241 -8.29 26.83 -7.40
C GLU A 241 -6.98 27.23 -6.73
N HIS A 242 -6.18 26.28 -6.27
CA HIS A 242 -4.82 26.49 -5.75
C HIS A 242 -3.83 26.86 -6.88
N GLN A 243 -2.81 27.66 -6.56
CA GLN A 243 -1.60 27.78 -7.40
C GLN A 243 -0.54 26.79 -6.94
N VAL A 244 -0.14 26.89 -5.66
CA VAL A 244 0.82 25.98 -5.05
C VAL A 244 0.21 25.37 -3.80
N MET A 245 0.22 24.04 -3.69
CA MET A 245 -0.29 23.31 -2.53
C MET A 245 0.83 22.53 -1.83
N LEU A 246 0.73 22.41 -0.50
CA LEU A 246 1.62 21.58 0.31
C LEU A 246 0.84 20.38 0.86
N LEU A 247 1.27 19.17 0.53
CA LEU A 247 0.63 17.94 1.00
C LEU A 247 1.64 16.82 1.28
N GLY A 248 1.14 15.77 1.90
CA GLY A 248 1.81 14.48 1.98
C GLY A 248 0.85 13.37 1.59
N TRP A 249 1.38 12.18 1.34
CA TRP A 249 0.60 11.00 0.98
C TRP A 249 1.13 9.78 1.72
N ILE A 250 0.22 8.95 2.21
CA ILE A 250 0.45 7.58 2.66
C ILE A 250 -0.50 6.72 1.82
N PRO A 251 -0.05 5.59 1.25
CA PRO A 251 -0.92 4.85 0.36
C PRO A 251 -2.01 4.12 1.13
N ASP A 252 -3.22 4.10 0.57
CA ASP A 252 -4.37 3.39 1.14
C ASP A 252 -4.21 1.86 1.01
N TYR A 253 -3.54 1.43 -0.05
CA TYR A 253 -3.14 0.04 -0.31
C TYR A 253 -1.80 0.01 -1.05
N MET A 254 -1.04 -1.09 -0.90
CA MET A 254 0.35 -1.18 -1.34
C MET A 254 0.51 -1.49 -2.84
N ASP A 255 -0.17 -0.73 -3.70
CA ASP A 255 -0.03 -0.81 -5.15
C ASP A 255 0.32 0.57 -5.75
N PRO A 256 1.15 0.66 -6.79
CA PRO A 256 1.45 1.91 -7.50
C PRO A 256 0.22 2.63 -8.06
N ASP A 257 -0.91 1.94 -8.25
CA ASP A 257 -2.17 2.59 -8.65
C ASP A 257 -2.58 3.71 -7.70
N ASP A 258 -2.34 3.52 -6.39
CA ASP A 258 -2.63 4.50 -5.33
C ASP A 258 -1.74 5.76 -5.40
N TYR A 259 -0.77 5.77 -6.31
CA TYR A 259 0.02 6.93 -6.67
C TYR A 259 -0.26 7.40 -8.10
N LEU A 260 -0.40 6.49 -9.07
CA LEU A 260 -0.63 6.87 -10.45
C LEU A 260 -1.99 7.54 -10.62
N MET A 261 -3.04 7.01 -10.00
CA MET A 261 -4.38 7.53 -10.17
C MET A 261 -4.57 8.90 -9.48
N PRO A 262 -4.11 9.13 -8.24
CA PRO A 262 -4.24 10.44 -7.59
C PRO A 262 -3.32 11.53 -8.16
N PHE A 263 -2.14 11.16 -8.68
CA PHE A 263 -1.11 12.13 -9.00
C PHE A 263 -0.77 12.27 -10.48
N VAL A 264 -1.01 11.23 -11.29
CA VAL A 264 -0.51 11.16 -12.67
C VAL A 264 -1.65 11.07 -13.69
N TRP A 265 -2.74 10.39 -13.35
CA TRP A 265 -3.91 10.26 -14.22
C TRP A 265 -4.58 11.62 -14.44
N GLY A 266 -4.54 12.09 -15.70
CA GLY A 266 -5.05 13.40 -16.11
C GLY A 266 -6.53 13.41 -16.48
N GLY A 267 -7.32 12.42 -16.05
CA GLY A 267 -8.76 12.34 -16.28
C GLY A 267 -9.21 11.81 -17.66
N ALA A 268 -8.30 11.40 -18.54
CA ALA A 268 -8.70 10.78 -19.80
C ALA A 268 -9.17 9.33 -19.61
N GLU A 269 -10.21 8.96 -20.35
CA GLU A 269 -10.85 7.65 -20.35
C GLU A 269 -10.85 7.04 -21.76
N PHE A 270 -11.04 5.73 -21.84
CA PHE A 270 -10.79 4.97 -23.07
C PHE A 270 -11.92 3.98 -23.37
N LYS A 271 -12.41 3.99 -24.61
CA LYS A 271 -13.33 2.96 -25.13
C LYS A 271 -12.61 1.64 -25.37
N ASP A 272 -11.34 1.73 -25.72
CA ASP A 272 -10.47 0.59 -25.98
C ASP A 272 -9.04 0.94 -25.54
N LEU A 273 -8.38 0.00 -24.87
CA LEU A 273 -7.04 0.17 -24.32
C LEU A 273 -6.37 -1.19 -24.24
N GLU A 274 -5.25 -1.35 -24.95
CA GLU A 274 -4.51 -2.61 -25.02
C GLU A 274 -3.00 -2.39 -24.92
N TYR A 275 -2.29 -3.46 -24.58
CA TYR A 275 -0.83 -3.50 -24.64
C TYR A 275 -0.34 -4.76 -25.34
N HIS A 276 0.84 -4.67 -25.94
CA HIS A 276 1.56 -5.83 -26.47
C HIS A 276 3.01 -5.76 -26.02
N ALA A 277 3.51 -6.81 -25.37
CA ALA A 277 4.89 -6.89 -24.91
C ALA A 277 5.81 -7.55 -25.95
N ASN A 278 7.10 -7.22 -25.90
CA ASN A 278 8.14 -7.78 -26.77
C ASN A 278 7.88 -7.59 -28.27
N VAL A 279 7.31 -6.46 -28.65
CA VAL A 279 7.00 -6.13 -30.05
C VAL A 279 8.30 -5.85 -30.81
N PRO A 280 8.56 -6.52 -31.95
CA PRO A 280 9.67 -6.14 -32.81
C PRO A 280 9.51 -4.69 -33.31
N PRO A 281 10.58 -3.86 -33.38
CA PRO A 281 10.46 -2.47 -33.82
C PRO A 281 9.74 -2.27 -35.15
N ALA A 282 9.97 -3.17 -36.12
CA ALA A 282 9.33 -3.14 -37.44
C ALA A 282 7.81 -3.40 -37.38
N ASN A 283 7.31 -3.97 -36.28
CA ASN A 283 5.93 -4.40 -36.10
C ASN A 283 5.12 -3.42 -35.23
N VAL A 284 5.71 -2.32 -34.73
CA VAL A 284 4.96 -1.31 -33.96
C VAL A 284 3.76 -0.78 -34.75
N GLY A 285 3.94 -0.57 -36.07
CA GLY A 285 2.87 -0.14 -36.98
C GLY A 285 1.76 -1.18 -37.20
N ASN A 286 1.86 -2.40 -36.66
CA ASN A 286 0.77 -3.36 -36.68
C ASN A 286 -0.25 -3.10 -35.56
N TYR A 287 0.11 -2.31 -34.56
CA TYR A 287 -0.70 -2.08 -33.35
C TYR A 287 -1.11 -0.61 -33.17
N LEU A 288 -0.32 0.32 -33.72
CA LEU A 288 -0.56 1.75 -33.62
C LEU A 288 -0.78 2.40 -34.99
N SER A 289 -1.70 3.35 -35.07
CA SER A 289 -1.88 4.26 -36.22
C SER A 289 -0.96 5.48 -36.11
N SER A 290 -0.65 5.93 -34.89
CA SER A 290 0.29 7.00 -34.59
C SER A 290 1.10 6.70 -33.33
N VAL A 291 2.31 7.27 -33.22
CA VAL A 291 3.12 7.23 -32.00
C VAL A 291 3.05 8.60 -31.35
N ASN A 292 2.47 8.67 -30.15
CA ASN A 292 2.32 9.91 -29.39
C ASN A 292 3.42 10.06 -28.32
N MET A 293 3.92 8.94 -27.78
CA MET A 293 4.93 8.94 -26.74
C MET A 293 5.88 7.76 -26.91
N THR A 294 7.18 7.97 -26.71
CA THR A 294 8.19 6.91 -26.59
C THR A 294 9.03 7.17 -25.35
N ILE A 295 9.03 6.24 -24.40
CA ILE A 295 9.79 6.36 -23.15
C ILE A 295 10.69 5.14 -22.99
N GLU A 296 11.99 5.37 -22.87
CA GLU A 296 12.91 4.33 -22.39
C GLU A 296 12.75 4.15 -20.89
N THR A 297 12.67 2.90 -20.45
CA THR A 297 12.75 2.48 -19.06
C THR A 297 14.01 1.65 -18.86
N GLU A 298 14.24 1.13 -17.66
CA GLU A 298 15.43 0.32 -17.38
C GLU A 298 15.53 -0.91 -18.28
N LYS A 299 14.41 -1.63 -18.44
CA LYS A 299 14.34 -2.92 -19.12
C LYS A 299 13.68 -2.87 -20.50
N TYR A 300 12.83 -1.88 -20.76
CA TYR A 300 11.99 -1.82 -21.97
C TYR A 300 12.01 -0.44 -22.63
N ILE A 301 11.45 -0.36 -23.83
CA ILE A 301 10.97 0.88 -24.42
C ILE A 301 9.45 0.81 -24.50
N VAL A 302 8.77 1.78 -23.92
CA VAL A 302 7.30 1.87 -23.94
C VAL A 302 6.89 2.88 -25.01
N VAL A 303 6.11 2.43 -25.98
CA VAL A 303 5.62 3.21 -27.11
C VAL A 303 4.10 3.32 -27.01
N VAL A 304 3.59 4.54 -26.85
CA VAL A 304 2.17 4.81 -26.64
C VAL A 304 1.63 5.57 -27.84
N GLY A 305 0.43 5.21 -28.29
CA GLY A 305 -0.31 6.05 -29.21
C GLY A 305 -1.69 5.54 -29.58
N GLU A 306 -2.29 6.16 -30.59
CA GLU A 306 -3.61 5.75 -31.07
C GLU A 306 -3.58 4.33 -31.62
N LYS A 307 -4.55 3.51 -31.19
CA LYS A 307 -4.73 2.15 -31.65
C LYS A 307 -5.08 2.14 -33.14
N GLY A 308 -4.43 1.27 -33.92
CA GLY A 308 -4.68 1.14 -35.35
C GLY A 308 -3.49 0.52 -36.08
N THR A 309 -3.34 0.81 -37.37
CA THR A 309 -2.19 0.33 -38.15
C THR A 309 -1.55 1.45 -38.96
N GLY A 310 -0.27 1.29 -39.32
CA GLY A 310 0.47 2.18 -40.21
C GLY A 310 1.44 3.14 -39.52
N ALA A 311 1.56 3.14 -38.19
CA ALA A 311 2.55 3.96 -37.51
C ALA A 311 3.98 3.59 -37.93
N LYS A 312 4.83 4.60 -38.15
CA LYS A 312 6.27 4.40 -38.35
C LYS A 312 7.00 4.62 -37.03
N TYR A 313 7.70 3.60 -36.54
CA TYR A 313 8.54 3.71 -35.37
C TYR A 313 10.00 3.96 -35.76
N THR A 314 10.56 5.08 -35.31
CA THR A 314 11.95 5.52 -35.57
C THR A 314 12.75 5.71 -34.29
N GLY A 315 12.21 5.30 -33.14
CA GLY A 315 12.85 5.44 -31.84
C GLY A 315 13.95 4.39 -31.59
N PRO A 316 14.49 4.35 -30.37
CA PRO A 316 15.50 3.37 -29.96
C PRO A 316 15.05 1.91 -30.17
N THR A 317 15.99 1.01 -30.42
CA THR A 317 15.71 -0.43 -30.66
C THR A 317 16.61 -1.36 -29.82
N ASN A 318 17.30 -0.79 -28.85
CA ASN A 318 18.27 -1.45 -27.96
C ASN A 318 17.62 -2.29 -26.84
N LYS A 319 16.30 -2.20 -26.66
CA LYS A 319 15.52 -2.92 -25.64
C LYS A 319 14.25 -3.50 -26.25
N PRO A 320 13.63 -4.53 -25.64
CA PRO A 320 12.31 -4.99 -26.04
C PRO A 320 11.27 -3.86 -25.96
N ILE A 321 10.35 -3.80 -26.91
CA ILE A 321 9.32 -2.77 -26.97
C ILE A 321 8.01 -3.29 -26.38
N ILE A 322 7.35 -2.44 -25.61
CA ILE A 322 5.95 -2.58 -25.21
C ILE A 322 5.17 -1.51 -25.97
N THR A 323 4.14 -1.91 -26.72
CA THR A 323 3.19 -0.94 -27.29
C THR A 323 1.98 -0.80 -26.36
N VAL A 324 1.48 0.42 -26.22
CA VAL A 324 0.21 0.74 -25.54
C VAL A 324 -0.67 1.49 -26.53
N GLY A 325 -1.74 0.85 -26.99
CA GLY A 325 -2.67 1.38 -27.98
C GLY A 325 -3.98 1.79 -27.35
N TYR A 326 -4.50 2.98 -27.69
CA TYR A 326 -5.75 3.48 -27.12
C TYR A 326 -6.75 4.01 -28.15
N VAL A 327 -8.04 3.94 -27.79
CA VAL A 327 -9.14 4.70 -28.40
C VAL A 327 -9.81 5.52 -27.30
N VAL A 328 -9.67 6.84 -27.38
CA VAL A 328 -10.15 7.76 -26.34
C VAL A 328 -11.68 7.76 -26.29
N ASP A 329 -12.23 7.75 -25.08
CA ASP A 329 -13.63 8.12 -24.85
C ASP A 329 -13.73 9.63 -24.63
N TRP A 330 -13.90 10.38 -25.72
CA TRP A 330 -13.93 11.85 -25.66
C TRP A 330 -15.12 12.39 -24.87
N ASP A 331 -16.25 11.68 -24.80
CA ASP A 331 -17.41 12.17 -24.06
C ASP A 331 -17.11 12.20 -22.56
N THR A 332 -16.65 11.06 -22.01
CA THR A 332 -16.25 10.95 -20.61
C THR A 332 -15.01 11.80 -20.30
N THR A 333 -14.01 11.80 -21.18
CA THR A 333 -12.79 12.61 -21.01
C THR A 333 -13.10 14.10 -20.94
N ASN A 334 -13.93 14.61 -21.87
CA ASN A 334 -14.32 16.02 -21.86
C ASN A 334 -15.15 16.36 -20.63
N SER A 335 -16.03 15.46 -20.19
CA SER A 335 -16.78 15.61 -18.94
C SER A 335 -15.86 15.75 -17.73
N ASN A 336 -14.89 14.84 -17.56
CA ASN A 336 -13.89 14.89 -16.49
C ASN A 336 -13.06 16.17 -16.53
N TRP A 337 -12.76 16.69 -17.73
CA TRP A 337 -11.96 17.90 -17.90
C TRP A 337 -12.71 19.21 -17.68
N GLN A 338 -14.04 19.18 -17.83
CA GLN A 338 -14.94 20.30 -17.52
C GLN A 338 -15.33 20.31 -16.04
N ASN A 339 -15.56 19.12 -15.47
CA ASN A 339 -15.92 18.90 -14.08
C ASN A 339 -14.92 17.89 -13.47
N PRO A 340 -13.75 18.37 -13.01
CA PRO A 340 -12.77 17.52 -12.36
C PRO A 340 -13.37 16.75 -11.20
N VAL A 341 -12.97 15.50 -11.06
CA VAL A 341 -13.35 14.65 -9.92
C VAL A 341 -12.18 14.52 -8.95
N ASN A 342 -12.48 14.20 -7.69
CA ASN A 342 -11.48 13.89 -6.67
C ASN A 342 -10.49 12.84 -7.20
N MET A 343 -9.23 12.91 -6.79
CA MET A 343 -8.09 12.11 -7.29
C MET A 343 -7.54 12.53 -8.67
N VAL A 344 -8.27 13.23 -9.53
CA VAL A 344 -7.64 13.85 -10.73
C VAL A 344 -6.84 15.10 -10.33
N THR A 345 -7.16 15.66 -9.17
CA THR A 345 -6.83 17.02 -8.74
C THR A 345 -5.62 17.10 -7.80
N LEU A 346 -5.23 15.99 -7.18
CA LEU A 346 -4.28 15.93 -6.06
C LEU A 346 -2.81 16.04 -6.46
N GLY A 347 -2.40 15.70 -7.69
CA GLY A 347 -1.00 15.86 -8.11
C GLY A 347 -0.74 16.30 -9.53
N THR A 348 -1.68 16.09 -10.45
CA THR A 348 -1.48 16.52 -11.85
C THR A 348 -1.62 18.02 -12.03
N GLY A 349 -2.39 18.68 -11.14
CA GLY A 349 -2.80 20.08 -11.25
C GLY A 349 -3.48 20.38 -12.59
N GLY A 350 -4.16 19.39 -13.20
CA GLY A 350 -4.85 19.57 -14.48
C GLY A 350 -3.96 19.29 -15.69
N LEU A 351 -2.92 18.47 -15.55
CA LEU A 351 -2.17 17.92 -16.68
C LEU A 351 -3.08 17.01 -17.52
N LYS A 352 -3.64 17.56 -18.59
CA LYS A 352 -4.54 16.87 -19.54
C LYS A 352 -3.74 16.14 -20.61
N ASP A 353 -3.11 15.02 -20.25
CA ASP A 353 -2.30 14.20 -21.16
C ASP A 353 -2.92 12.80 -21.37
N VAL A 354 -3.38 12.53 -22.60
CA VAL A 354 -4.06 11.29 -22.98
C VAL A 354 -3.10 10.10 -22.94
N ALA A 355 -1.89 10.22 -23.48
CA ALA A 355 -0.95 9.11 -23.54
C ALA A 355 -0.42 8.75 -22.14
N LEU A 356 -0.21 9.74 -21.27
CA LEU A 356 0.12 9.50 -19.86
C LEU A 356 -1.04 8.82 -19.12
N SER A 357 -2.28 9.25 -19.36
CA SER A 357 -3.47 8.63 -18.77
C SER A 357 -3.65 7.17 -19.23
N ALA A 358 -3.30 6.87 -20.49
CA ALA A 358 -3.33 5.51 -21.02
C ALA A 358 -2.33 4.59 -20.29
N LEU A 359 -1.14 5.08 -19.96
CA LEU A 359 -0.16 4.33 -19.16
C LEU A 359 -0.70 4.00 -17.75
N CYS A 360 -1.34 4.97 -17.09
CA CYS A 360 -1.93 4.76 -15.77
C CYS A 360 -3.02 3.68 -15.81
N LYS A 361 -3.98 3.83 -16.75
CA LYS A 361 -5.12 2.90 -16.88
C LYS A 361 -4.72 1.51 -17.36
N VAL A 362 -3.74 1.39 -18.25
CA VAL A 362 -3.34 0.06 -18.74
C VAL A 362 -2.57 -0.72 -17.67
N ALA A 363 -1.82 -0.03 -16.80
CA ALA A 363 -1.10 -0.66 -15.69
C ALA A 363 -2.02 -1.41 -14.71
N GLN A 364 -3.30 -1.03 -14.63
CA GLN A 364 -4.31 -1.72 -13.81
C GLN A 364 -4.68 -3.12 -14.33
N ARG A 365 -4.30 -3.45 -15.58
CA ARG A 365 -4.77 -4.64 -16.32
C ARG A 365 -3.66 -5.60 -16.71
N ILE A 366 -2.40 -5.28 -16.39
CA ILE A 366 -1.23 -6.09 -16.76
C ILE A 366 -0.95 -7.09 -15.65
N LEU A 367 -0.89 -8.38 -16.01
CA LEU A 367 -0.56 -9.45 -15.05
C LEU A 367 0.95 -9.68 -14.95
N GLU A 368 1.69 -9.46 -16.03
CA GLU A 368 3.14 -9.71 -16.06
C GLU A 368 3.89 -8.59 -15.33
N GLU A 369 4.43 -8.92 -14.15
CA GLU A 369 5.07 -7.96 -13.24
C GLU A 369 6.13 -7.07 -13.94
N ASN A 370 7.04 -7.66 -14.74
CA ASN A 370 8.08 -6.88 -15.44
C ASN A 370 7.51 -5.93 -16.51
N VAL A 371 6.41 -6.32 -17.17
CA VAL A 371 5.75 -5.46 -18.18
C VAL A 371 5.01 -4.33 -17.46
N ARG A 372 4.31 -4.67 -16.37
CA ARG A 372 3.60 -3.71 -15.52
C ARG A 372 4.56 -2.68 -14.93
N GLU A 373 5.67 -3.15 -14.35
CA GLU A 373 6.75 -2.31 -13.81
C GLU A 373 7.24 -1.31 -14.86
N ALA A 374 7.50 -1.76 -16.09
CA ALA A 374 7.98 -0.89 -17.16
C ALA A 374 6.94 0.16 -17.57
N VAL A 375 5.66 -0.21 -17.68
CA VAL A 375 4.58 0.75 -17.98
C VAL A 375 4.46 1.81 -16.88
N ILE A 376 4.54 1.40 -15.61
CA ILE A 376 4.52 2.31 -14.46
C ILE A 376 5.75 3.24 -14.50
N GLN A 377 6.95 2.70 -14.70
CA GLN A 377 8.18 3.50 -14.83
C GLN A 377 8.06 4.53 -15.96
N ALA A 378 7.50 4.15 -17.11
CA ALA A 378 7.29 5.09 -18.22
C ALA A 378 6.39 6.27 -17.83
N ALA A 379 5.30 6.02 -17.11
CA ALA A 379 4.42 7.07 -16.59
C ALA A 379 5.16 7.98 -15.61
N VAL A 380 5.89 7.40 -14.66
CA VAL A 380 6.67 8.13 -13.63
C VAL A 380 7.74 9.01 -14.27
N ILE A 381 8.49 8.47 -15.24
CA ILE A 381 9.55 9.20 -15.96
C ILE A 381 8.96 10.38 -16.73
N TYR A 382 7.89 10.17 -17.48
CA TYR A 382 7.27 11.23 -18.26
C TYR A 382 6.66 12.31 -17.34
N PHE A 383 5.98 11.90 -16.27
CA PHE A 383 5.39 12.81 -15.29
C PHE A 383 6.44 13.68 -14.60
N ASN A 384 7.56 13.09 -14.17
CA ASN A 384 8.67 13.83 -13.56
C ASN A 384 9.20 14.96 -14.47
N ARG A 385 9.25 14.74 -15.79
CA ARG A 385 9.67 15.77 -16.75
C ARG A 385 8.74 16.98 -16.80
N GLN A 386 7.46 16.80 -16.46
CA GLN A 386 6.47 17.89 -16.41
C GLN A 386 6.65 18.82 -15.21
N SER A 387 7.30 18.35 -14.14
CA SER A 387 7.59 19.14 -12.93
C SER A 387 6.34 19.80 -12.31
N THR A 388 5.19 19.13 -12.39
CA THR A 388 3.93 19.56 -11.74
C THR A 388 3.93 19.21 -10.25
N LEU A 389 4.76 18.27 -9.84
CA LEU A 389 4.92 17.85 -8.46
C LEU A 389 6.40 17.88 -8.07
N LEU A 390 6.73 18.64 -7.03
CA LEU A 390 8.08 18.66 -6.45
C LEU A 390 8.10 17.75 -5.23
N ILE A 391 8.73 16.59 -5.36
CA ILE A 391 8.85 15.64 -4.25
C ILE A 391 9.88 16.18 -3.26
N ILE A 392 9.49 16.35 -2.00
CA ILE A 392 10.35 16.82 -0.90
C ILE A 392 11.11 15.64 -0.30
N GLY A 393 10.44 14.52 -0.07
CA GLY A 393 11.11 13.35 0.48
C GLY A 393 10.16 12.22 0.82
N GLN A 394 10.76 11.11 1.24
CA GLN A 394 10.11 9.89 1.68
C GLN A 394 10.42 9.66 3.15
N GLN A 395 9.42 9.26 3.93
CA GLN A 395 9.57 8.99 5.35
C GLN A 395 10.53 7.82 5.55
N ILE A 396 11.33 7.85 6.60
CA ILE A 396 12.18 6.74 7.01
C ILE A 396 11.59 6.05 8.23
N THR A 397 11.81 4.74 8.35
CA THR A 397 11.34 3.95 9.48
C THR A 397 12.04 4.37 10.77
N GLY A 398 11.26 4.54 11.83
CA GLY A 398 11.75 4.61 13.20
C GLY A 398 11.69 3.22 13.82
N GLU A 399 12.80 2.74 14.36
CA GLU A 399 12.82 1.57 15.24
C GLU A 399 12.57 2.03 16.66
N ASN A 400 11.58 1.45 17.32
CA ASN A 400 11.08 1.85 18.63
C ASN A 400 10.66 0.63 19.46
N TYR A 401 11.59 0.05 20.22
CA TYR A 401 11.35 -1.10 21.08
C TYR A 401 12.48 -1.29 22.10
N GLY A 402 12.21 -1.99 23.20
CA GLY A 402 13.23 -2.45 24.13
C GLY A 402 14.16 -3.49 23.48
N SER A 403 15.46 -3.47 23.76
CA SER A 403 16.45 -4.38 23.14
C SER A 403 16.24 -5.86 23.50
N TRP A 404 15.29 -6.16 24.38
CA TRP A 404 14.82 -7.50 24.70
C TRP A 404 13.74 -8.00 23.73
N VAL A 405 13.13 -7.11 22.93
CA VAL A 405 12.16 -7.48 21.89
C VAL A 405 12.92 -7.88 20.63
N HIS A 406 12.64 -9.09 20.14
CA HIS A 406 13.34 -9.73 19.04
C HIS A 406 12.40 -9.99 17.85
N ASP A 407 13.01 -10.04 16.66
CA ASP A 407 12.32 -10.26 15.37
C ASP A 407 11.27 -9.16 15.01
N MET A 408 11.27 -8.03 15.73
CA MET A 408 10.47 -6.85 15.40
C MET A 408 10.78 -6.37 13.98
N TYR A 409 9.72 -6.01 13.25
CA TYR A 409 9.78 -5.61 11.85
C TYR A 409 8.77 -4.50 11.59
N TYR A 410 8.99 -3.73 10.52
CA TYR A 410 8.21 -2.51 10.24
C TYR A 410 7.64 -2.60 8.83
N PRO A 411 6.40 -3.12 8.69
CA PRO A 411 5.76 -3.18 7.39
C PRO A 411 5.66 -1.79 6.76
N LEU A 412 5.72 -1.77 5.43
CA LEU A 412 5.86 -0.52 4.67
C LEU A 412 4.63 0.38 4.67
N ALA A 413 3.43 -0.19 4.82
CA ALA A 413 2.16 0.52 4.99
C ALA A 413 1.11 -0.30 5.77
N THR A 414 1.54 -1.29 6.56
CA THR A 414 0.65 -2.11 7.40
C THR A 414 1.23 -2.24 8.81
N PHE A 415 0.71 -3.16 9.63
CA PHE A 415 1.07 -3.28 11.05
C PHE A 415 1.78 -4.60 11.35
N ALA A 416 2.71 -4.54 12.30
CA ALA A 416 3.41 -5.74 12.76
C ALA A 416 2.43 -6.68 13.46
N ARG A 417 2.63 -7.99 13.29
CA ARG A 417 1.93 -9.03 14.01
C ARG A 417 2.75 -9.44 15.21
N TYR A 418 2.14 -9.34 16.37
CA TYR A 418 2.84 -9.54 17.63
C TYR A 418 3.02 -11.02 18.00
N ASP A 419 2.37 -11.93 17.27
CA ASP A 419 2.65 -13.37 17.36
C ASP A 419 3.90 -13.80 16.56
N LEU A 420 4.52 -12.88 15.81
CA LEU A 420 5.77 -13.10 15.08
C LEU A 420 6.98 -12.42 15.75
N VAL A 421 6.76 -11.82 16.91
CA VAL A 421 7.72 -11.09 17.74
C VAL A 421 7.80 -11.83 19.08
N TRP A 422 8.96 -11.80 19.73
CA TRP A 422 9.17 -12.45 21.03
C TRP A 422 10.16 -11.66 21.89
N GLU A 423 10.17 -11.95 23.19
CA GLU A 423 11.04 -11.28 24.15
C GLU A 423 12.10 -12.21 24.76
N ASP A 424 13.29 -11.67 25.04
CA ASP A 424 14.33 -12.38 25.79
C ASP A 424 13.74 -12.96 27.10
N PRO A 425 13.98 -14.23 27.47
CA PRO A 425 13.47 -14.80 28.71
C PRO A 425 13.87 -14.04 29.99
N ASN A 426 14.91 -13.20 29.92
CA ASN A 426 15.37 -12.35 31.01
C ASN A 426 14.91 -10.89 30.86
N ALA A 427 13.96 -10.60 29.96
CA ALA A 427 13.41 -9.26 29.74
C ALA A 427 13.01 -8.59 31.06
N PRO A 428 13.10 -7.26 31.15
CA PRO A 428 12.69 -6.53 32.35
C PRO A 428 11.25 -6.86 32.74
N VAL A 429 11.02 -7.14 34.02
CA VAL A 429 9.67 -7.35 34.55
C VAL A 429 9.23 -6.11 35.32
N ALA A 430 8.09 -5.56 34.95
CA ALA A 430 7.53 -4.36 35.56
C ALA A 430 6.01 -4.50 35.75
N ASP A 431 5.50 -3.96 36.86
CA ASP A 431 4.05 -3.85 37.06
C ASP A 431 3.49 -2.77 36.13
N THR A 432 2.42 -3.10 35.41
CA THR A 432 1.76 -2.19 34.48
C THR A 432 0.78 -1.24 35.16
N GLY A 433 0.37 -1.55 36.40
CA GLY A 433 -0.72 -0.87 37.09
C GLY A 433 -2.12 -1.20 36.56
N VAL A 434 -2.22 -2.12 35.59
CA VAL A 434 -3.48 -2.54 34.96
C VAL A 434 -3.75 -4.00 35.29
N GLN A 435 -4.86 -4.29 35.97
CA GLN A 435 -5.33 -5.66 36.27
C GLN A 435 -4.30 -6.60 36.94
N ASN A 436 -3.30 -6.07 37.64
CA ASN A 436 -2.15 -6.82 38.16
C ASN A 436 -1.35 -7.57 37.07
N ILE A 437 -1.41 -7.08 35.83
CA ILE A 437 -0.61 -7.58 34.72
C ILE A 437 0.80 -7.00 34.85
N GLN A 438 1.80 -7.84 34.61
CA GLN A 438 3.20 -7.43 34.54
C GLN A 438 3.68 -7.54 33.10
N ASN A 439 4.51 -6.59 32.69
CA ASN A 439 5.33 -6.74 31.50
C ASN A 439 6.32 -7.89 31.75
N ASN A 440 6.28 -8.94 30.93
CA ASN A 440 7.12 -10.14 31.07
C ASN A 440 7.20 -10.88 29.72
N PRO A 441 8.09 -11.87 29.53
CA PRO A 441 8.28 -12.48 28.21
C PRO A 441 7.06 -13.18 27.58
N GLU A 442 5.96 -13.39 28.32
CA GLU A 442 4.68 -13.90 27.78
C GLU A 442 3.62 -12.78 27.61
N THR A 443 3.94 -11.54 27.94
CA THR A 443 3.08 -10.36 27.94
C THR A 443 3.80 -9.15 27.36
N MET A 444 3.54 -8.84 26.09
CA MET A 444 4.03 -7.58 25.52
C MET A 444 3.11 -6.42 25.88
N VAL A 445 3.68 -5.31 26.30
CA VAL A 445 3.00 -4.09 26.74
C VAL A 445 3.39 -2.92 25.84
N ILE A 446 2.36 -2.29 25.27
CA ILE A 446 2.50 -1.19 24.31
C ILE A 446 1.92 0.08 24.93
N GLY A 447 2.74 1.12 25.06
CA GLY A 447 2.30 2.45 25.50
C GLY A 447 1.84 3.32 24.34
N ASP A 448 0.55 3.59 24.24
CA ASP A 448 -0.05 4.29 23.10
C ASP A 448 -0.78 5.59 23.49
N ILE A 449 -1.37 6.27 22.51
CA ILE A 449 -2.16 7.49 22.65
C ILE A 449 -3.47 7.38 21.89
N GLY A 450 -4.48 8.11 22.35
CA GLY A 450 -5.80 8.10 21.74
C GLY A 450 -6.52 6.75 21.89
N TRP A 451 -7.56 6.58 21.11
CA TRP A 451 -8.45 5.42 21.14
C TRP A 451 -8.87 5.07 19.71
N PRO A 452 -9.00 3.78 19.33
CA PRO A 452 -9.52 3.43 18.01
C PRO A 452 -10.95 3.95 17.84
N ASP A 453 -11.30 4.41 16.65
CA ASP A 453 -12.65 4.92 16.36
C ASP A 453 -13.74 3.87 16.68
N THR A 454 -13.41 2.60 16.44
CA THR A 454 -14.30 1.45 16.58
C THR A 454 -13.53 0.16 16.33
N PHE A 455 -14.03 -0.95 16.88
CA PHE A 455 -13.53 -2.28 16.54
C PHE A 455 -14.11 -2.87 15.25
N ASP A 456 -15.00 -2.17 14.54
CA ASP A 456 -15.60 -2.66 13.28
C ASP A 456 -14.75 -2.31 12.04
N PRO A 457 -14.26 -3.31 11.27
CA PRO A 457 -13.50 -3.07 10.04
C PRO A 457 -14.26 -2.33 8.95
N ALA A 458 -15.60 -2.25 9.01
CA ALA A 458 -16.40 -1.47 8.07
C ALA A 458 -16.32 0.04 8.28
N LYS A 459 -15.72 0.51 9.39
CA LYS A 459 -15.68 1.94 9.76
C LYS A 459 -14.28 2.45 10.06
N SER A 460 -13.48 1.74 10.86
CA SER A 460 -12.17 2.28 11.25
C SER A 460 -11.28 2.42 10.02
N TYR A 461 -10.77 3.64 9.83
CA TYR A 461 -9.89 4.04 8.75
C TYR A 461 -8.72 4.89 9.31
N GLU A 462 -8.36 4.60 10.55
CA GLU A 462 -7.25 5.23 11.27
C GLU A 462 -6.26 4.16 11.74
N SER A 463 -5.05 4.60 12.09
CA SER A 463 -3.91 3.69 12.29
C SER A 463 -4.03 2.77 13.49
N PHE A 464 -4.58 3.21 14.61
CA PHE A 464 -4.66 2.41 15.83
C PHE A 464 -5.70 1.29 15.68
N GLY A 465 -6.89 1.58 15.17
CA GLY A 465 -7.89 0.56 14.86
C GLY A 465 -7.37 -0.46 13.84
N TRP A 466 -6.64 -0.01 12.81
CA TRP A 466 -6.00 -0.92 11.87
C TRP A 466 -4.90 -1.78 12.53
N GLU A 467 -4.12 -1.25 13.47
CA GLU A 467 -3.16 -2.05 14.22
C GLU A 467 -3.85 -3.21 14.97
N ILE A 468 -4.97 -2.91 15.65
CA ILE A 468 -5.79 -3.93 16.33
C ILE A 468 -6.31 -4.96 15.33
N PHE A 469 -6.72 -4.54 14.13
CA PHE A 469 -7.26 -5.46 13.13
C PHE A 469 -6.23 -6.51 12.66
N TRP A 470 -4.94 -6.18 12.61
CA TRP A 470 -3.89 -7.14 12.25
C TRP A 470 -3.66 -8.20 13.33
N GLN A 471 -4.05 -7.92 14.58
CA GLN A 471 -3.99 -8.90 15.66
C GLN A 471 -5.26 -9.76 15.72
N VAL A 472 -6.42 -9.20 15.36
CA VAL A 472 -7.74 -9.78 15.66
C VAL A 472 -8.44 -10.39 14.43
N TYR A 473 -8.30 -9.81 13.25
CA TYR A 473 -9.02 -10.24 12.05
C TYR A 473 -8.07 -10.84 11.01
N GLY A 474 -8.42 -12.03 10.52
CA GLY A 474 -7.88 -12.58 9.28
C GLY A 474 -8.56 -11.95 8.06
N LYS A 475 -7.78 -11.76 7.00
CA LYS A 475 -8.24 -11.31 5.69
C LYS A 475 -8.13 -12.45 4.67
N LEU A 476 -8.64 -12.24 3.45
CA LEU A 476 -8.50 -13.24 2.38
C LEU A 476 -7.03 -13.43 1.97
N VAL A 477 -6.29 -12.33 1.88
CA VAL A 477 -4.86 -12.29 1.58
C VAL A 477 -4.15 -11.37 2.56
N THR A 478 -2.87 -11.60 2.78
CA THR A 478 -2.03 -10.79 3.67
C THR A 478 -0.66 -10.57 3.03
N THR A 479 0.28 -9.98 3.76
CA THR A 479 1.69 -9.86 3.36
C THR A 479 2.60 -10.48 4.40
N TRP A 480 3.83 -10.83 3.99
CA TRP A 480 4.81 -11.40 4.91
C TRP A 480 5.78 -10.33 5.41
N LYS A 481 5.61 -9.92 6.66
CA LYS A 481 6.49 -8.94 7.32
C LYS A 481 6.64 -7.62 6.53
N GLU A 482 7.84 -7.35 6.01
CA GLU A 482 8.17 -6.13 5.26
C GLU A 482 7.97 -6.31 3.74
N ASP A 483 7.58 -7.51 3.28
CA ASP A 483 7.29 -7.79 1.88
C ASP A 483 5.98 -7.11 1.43
N THR A 484 5.90 -6.76 0.15
CA THR A 484 4.70 -6.14 -0.44
C THR A 484 3.87 -7.09 -1.28
N GLU A 485 4.33 -8.31 -1.50
CA GLU A 485 3.62 -9.28 -2.33
C GLU A 485 2.45 -9.92 -1.55
N PRO A 486 1.21 -9.93 -2.09
CA PRO A 486 0.09 -10.62 -1.46
C PRO A 486 0.33 -12.13 -1.36
N ILE A 487 0.07 -12.70 -0.19
CA ILE A 487 0.16 -14.13 0.11
C ILE A 487 -1.17 -14.68 0.64
N PRO A 488 -1.44 -16.00 0.49
CA PRO A 488 -2.63 -16.63 1.04
C PRO A 488 -2.78 -16.46 2.56
N GLU A 489 -4.00 -16.13 3.01
CA GLU A 489 -4.40 -16.15 4.43
C GLU A 489 -5.67 -16.99 4.62
N LEU A 490 -6.85 -16.36 4.73
CA LEU A 490 -8.13 -17.07 4.76
C LEU A 490 -8.54 -17.58 3.39
N SER A 491 -8.01 -17.01 2.31
CA SER A 491 -7.98 -17.66 1.00
C SER A 491 -6.72 -18.49 0.86
N VAL A 492 -6.83 -19.62 0.16
CA VAL A 492 -5.71 -20.53 -0.12
C VAL A 492 -5.18 -20.39 -1.53
N ALA A 493 -5.97 -19.80 -2.43
CA ALA A 493 -5.63 -19.56 -3.82
C ALA A 493 -6.62 -18.56 -4.43
N TRP A 494 -6.18 -17.84 -5.47
CA TRP A 494 -7.02 -16.93 -6.25
C TRP A 494 -6.78 -17.06 -7.74
N ALA A 495 -7.79 -16.69 -8.54
CA ALA A 495 -7.68 -16.60 -9.98
C ALA A 495 -8.64 -15.54 -10.53
N PHE A 496 -8.39 -15.08 -11.74
CA PHE A 496 -9.23 -14.17 -12.50
C PHE A 496 -9.82 -14.88 -13.72
N SER A 497 -10.98 -14.43 -14.19
CA SER A 497 -11.41 -14.69 -15.57
C SER A 497 -10.41 -14.11 -16.57
N LYS A 498 -10.40 -14.59 -17.82
CA LYS A 498 -9.46 -14.09 -18.85
C LYS A 498 -9.61 -12.61 -19.18
N ASP A 499 -10.82 -12.08 -19.06
CA ASP A 499 -11.10 -10.65 -19.22
C ASP A 499 -10.82 -9.85 -17.93
N LEU A 500 -10.38 -10.52 -16.85
CA LEU A 500 -10.07 -9.94 -15.54
C LEU A 500 -11.24 -9.25 -14.84
N THR A 501 -12.49 -9.55 -15.22
CA THR A 501 -13.67 -8.93 -14.59
C THR A 501 -14.29 -9.77 -13.48
N ASP A 502 -13.92 -11.03 -13.34
CA ASP A 502 -14.31 -11.88 -12.22
C ASP A 502 -13.04 -12.30 -11.44
N LEU A 503 -13.04 -12.07 -10.12
CA LEU A 503 -12.00 -12.51 -9.19
C LEU A 503 -12.55 -13.62 -8.29
N TYR A 504 -11.89 -14.77 -8.29
CA TYR A 504 -12.25 -15.93 -7.50
C TYR A 504 -11.23 -16.12 -6.37
N PHE A 505 -11.70 -16.22 -5.13
CA PHE A 505 -10.91 -16.70 -4.00
C PHE A 505 -11.45 -18.04 -3.52
N VAL A 506 -10.55 -19.03 -3.42
CA VAL A 506 -10.87 -20.30 -2.76
C VAL A 506 -10.64 -20.13 -1.27
N VAL A 507 -11.68 -20.33 -0.44
CA VAL A 507 -11.60 -20.07 1.00
C VAL A 507 -11.12 -21.31 1.75
N ARG A 508 -10.27 -21.09 2.75
CA ARG A 508 -9.69 -22.13 3.62
C ARG A 508 -10.78 -22.84 4.42
N GLY A 509 -10.73 -24.16 4.45
CA GLY A 509 -11.59 -24.98 5.31
C GLY A 509 -11.13 -24.99 6.77
N ASN A 510 -12.03 -25.35 7.68
CA ASN A 510 -11.78 -25.52 9.12
C ASN A 510 -11.35 -24.24 9.88
N VAL A 511 -11.52 -23.05 9.30
CA VAL A 511 -11.33 -21.79 10.01
C VAL A 511 -12.52 -21.51 10.91
N LYS A 512 -12.25 -21.00 12.11
CA LYS A 512 -13.27 -20.54 13.06
C LYS A 512 -12.98 -19.11 13.51
N ALA A 513 -14.03 -18.31 13.63
CA ALA A 513 -14.01 -17.08 14.39
C ALA A 513 -14.39 -17.35 15.84
N TYR A 514 -13.68 -16.74 16.78
CA TYR A 514 -13.94 -16.80 18.21
C TYR A 514 -14.65 -15.53 18.70
N ASP A 515 -15.76 -15.74 19.40
CA ASP A 515 -16.52 -14.73 20.13
C ASP A 515 -16.22 -14.88 21.63
N PRO A 516 -15.37 -14.01 22.20
CA PRO A 516 -15.01 -14.09 23.61
C PRO A 516 -16.14 -13.65 24.54
N TRP A 517 -17.13 -12.91 24.03
CA TRP A 517 -18.22 -12.33 24.82
C TRP A 517 -19.27 -13.37 25.22
N ASN A 518 -19.45 -14.41 24.38
CA ASN A 518 -20.34 -15.53 24.63
C ASN A 518 -19.61 -16.88 24.69
N ASN A 519 -18.27 -16.85 24.64
CA ASN A 519 -17.40 -18.03 24.58
C ASN A 519 -17.84 -19.04 23.50
N LYS A 520 -18.02 -18.55 22.27
CA LYS A 520 -18.57 -19.33 21.15
C LYS A 520 -17.68 -19.22 19.92
N THR A 521 -17.69 -20.26 19.07
CA THR A 521 -17.01 -20.22 17.77
C THR A 521 -17.99 -20.30 16.62
N TYR A 522 -17.65 -19.67 15.50
CA TYR A 522 -18.41 -19.66 14.26
C TYR A 522 -17.53 -20.14 13.11
N PRO A 523 -17.96 -21.08 12.26
CA PRO A 523 -17.18 -21.47 11.09
C PRO A 523 -17.09 -20.29 10.11
N ILE A 524 -15.95 -20.17 9.41
CA ILE A 524 -15.75 -19.18 8.34
C ILE A 524 -15.79 -19.90 6.98
N SER A 525 -16.50 -19.28 6.04
CA SER A 525 -16.72 -19.78 4.68
C SER A 525 -16.66 -18.66 3.65
N ALA A 526 -16.80 -19.01 2.37
CA ALA A 526 -16.96 -18.04 1.29
C ALA A 526 -18.18 -17.10 1.46
N VAL A 527 -19.22 -17.53 2.17
CA VAL A 527 -20.38 -16.67 2.49
C VAL A 527 -19.96 -15.52 3.40
N ASP A 528 -19.16 -15.80 4.41
CA ASP A 528 -18.69 -14.80 5.38
C ASP A 528 -17.75 -13.78 4.71
N ALA A 529 -16.89 -14.24 3.81
CA ALA A 529 -16.03 -13.36 3.01
C ALA A 529 -16.84 -12.39 2.14
N LEU A 530 -17.84 -12.89 1.40
CA LEU A 530 -18.71 -12.04 0.58
C LEU A 530 -19.57 -11.11 1.45
N PHE A 531 -20.13 -11.63 2.53
CA PHE A 531 -20.95 -10.85 3.46
C PHE A 531 -20.16 -9.69 4.07
N SER A 532 -18.90 -9.91 4.44
CA SER A 532 -18.05 -8.86 5.04
C SER A 532 -17.85 -7.68 4.08
N ALA A 533 -17.45 -7.95 2.83
CA ALA A 533 -17.26 -6.93 1.81
C ALA A 533 -18.59 -6.24 1.43
N TRP A 534 -19.66 -7.03 1.24
CA TRP A 534 -20.99 -6.50 0.92
C TRP A 534 -21.53 -5.61 2.03
N ARG A 535 -21.35 -6.01 3.30
CA ARG A 535 -21.79 -5.29 4.48
C ARG A 535 -21.08 -3.94 4.61
N ALA A 536 -19.77 -3.89 4.39
CA ALA A 536 -19.02 -2.63 4.43
C ALA A 536 -19.59 -1.61 3.44
N VAL A 537 -19.84 -2.04 2.19
CA VAL A 537 -20.48 -1.20 1.16
C VAL A 537 -21.91 -0.83 1.55
N ARG A 538 -22.70 -1.77 2.07
CA ARG A 538 -24.09 -1.53 2.46
C ARG A 538 -24.20 -0.50 3.59
N LEU A 539 -23.37 -0.61 4.62
CA LEU A 539 -23.40 0.30 5.76
C LEU A 539 -23.03 1.72 5.33
N ASN A 540 -22.12 1.87 4.37
CA ASN A 540 -21.68 3.15 3.80
C ASN A 540 -21.42 4.20 4.89
N LEU A 541 -20.56 3.84 5.85
CA LEU A 541 -20.34 4.65 7.04
C LEU A 541 -19.53 5.91 6.69
N PRO A 542 -19.90 7.09 7.21
CA PRO A 542 -19.18 8.32 6.93
C PRO A 542 -17.71 8.21 7.35
N GLY A 543 -16.77 8.59 6.48
CA GLY A 543 -15.34 8.48 6.74
C GLY A 543 -14.78 7.04 6.79
N GLY A 544 -15.59 6.04 6.44
CA GLY A 544 -15.17 4.64 6.41
C GLY A 544 -14.39 4.25 5.14
N PRO A 545 -13.75 3.06 5.15
CA PRO A 545 -12.92 2.58 4.05
C PRO A 545 -13.72 1.87 2.93
N GLN A 546 -15.05 1.90 2.94
CA GLN A 546 -15.89 1.11 2.02
C GLN A 546 -15.69 1.45 0.54
N TRP A 547 -15.24 2.67 0.24
CA TRP A 547 -14.97 3.12 -1.11
C TRP A 547 -13.93 2.24 -1.80
N MET A 548 -12.94 1.72 -1.05
CA MET A 548 -11.92 0.80 -1.59
C MET A 548 -12.53 -0.50 -2.13
N ILE A 549 -13.74 -0.87 -1.71
CA ILE A 549 -14.48 -2.00 -2.27
C ILE A 549 -15.45 -1.52 -3.34
N ASP A 550 -16.34 -0.57 -3.03
CA ASP A 550 -17.46 -0.17 -3.91
C ASP A 550 -16.98 0.46 -5.24
N SER A 551 -15.85 1.15 -5.23
CA SER A 551 -15.28 1.75 -6.45
C SER A 551 -14.88 0.72 -7.50
N TYR A 552 -14.56 -0.51 -7.09
CA TYR A 552 -13.98 -1.54 -7.98
C TYR A 552 -14.82 -2.81 -8.07
N ILE A 553 -15.64 -3.12 -7.06
CA ILE A 553 -16.43 -4.35 -6.97
C ILE A 553 -17.92 -4.02 -7.00
N ASP A 554 -18.66 -4.68 -7.87
CA ASP A 554 -20.12 -4.79 -7.74
C ASP A 554 -20.45 -5.92 -6.76
N VAL A 555 -20.64 -5.56 -5.50
CA VAL A 555 -20.93 -6.52 -4.44
C VAL A 555 -22.28 -7.21 -4.61
N ASN A 556 -23.21 -6.65 -5.38
CA ASN A 556 -24.53 -7.27 -5.64
C ASN A 556 -24.48 -8.26 -6.82
N ALA A 557 -23.58 -8.05 -7.77
CA ALA A 557 -23.31 -8.99 -8.87
C ALA A 557 -22.27 -10.08 -8.51
N SER A 558 -21.67 -9.96 -7.33
CA SER A 558 -20.78 -10.96 -6.72
C SER A 558 -21.59 -12.15 -6.19
N SER A 559 -20.94 -13.30 -5.99
CA SER A 559 -21.64 -14.54 -5.61
C SER A 559 -20.74 -15.56 -4.94
N VAL A 560 -21.32 -16.40 -4.09
CA VAL A 560 -20.66 -17.62 -3.60
C VAL A 560 -20.88 -18.79 -4.56
N LEU A 561 -19.81 -19.55 -4.80
CA LEU A 561 -19.77 -20.73 -5.64
C LEU A 561 -19.29 -21.93 -4.83
N THR A 562 -19.67 -23.13 -5.27
CA THR A 562 -19.05 -24.38 -4.86
C THR A 562 -17.74 -24.61 -5.61
N GLU A 563 -16.89 -25.48 -5.06
CA GLU A 563 -15.65 -25.93 -5.69
C GLU A 563 -15.90 -26.55 -7.08
N ASN A 564 -16.98 -27.32 -7.24
CA ASN A 564 -17.36 -27.95 -8.51
C ASN A 564 -17.79 -26.92 -9.57
N GLU A 565 -18.47 -25.83 -9.15
CA GLU A 565 -18.84 -24.74 -10.05
C GLU A 565 -17.58 -24.00 -10.54
N LEU A 566 -16.61 -23.72 -9.67
CA LEU A 566 -15.32 -23.14 -10.06
C LEU A 566 -14.56 -24.06 -11.03
N ASP A 567 -14.50 -25.36 -10.75
CA ASP A 567 -13.84 -26.34 -11.62
C ASP A 567 -14.47 -26.37 -13.02
N SER A 568 -15.81 -26.29 -13.09
CA SER A 568 -16.55 -26.22 -14.34
C SER A 568 -16.25 -24.94 -15.13
N ILE A 569 -16.13 -23.80 -14.45
CA ILE A 569 -15.74 -22.51 -15.07
C ILE A 569 -14.31 -22.60 -15.62
N ALA A 570 -13.36 -23.06 -14.80
CA ALA A 570 -11.96 -23.19 -15.21
C ALA A 570 -11.80 -24.11 -16.43
N LYS A 571 -12.52 -25.24 -16.45
CA LYS A 571 -12.49 -26.19 -17.57
C LYS A 571 -13.08 -25.62 -18.86
N SER A 572 -14.13 -24.81 -18.76
CA SER A 572 -14.86 -24.31 -19.94
C SER A 572 -14.25 -23.05 -20.55
N GLN A 573 -13.70 -22.15 -19.73
CA GLN A 573 -13.24 -20.83 -20.17
C GLN A 573 -11.73 -20.63 -19.99
N GLY A 574 -11.11 -21.38 -19.07
CA GLY A 574 -9.78 -21.10 -18.55
C GLY A 574 -9.81 -19.92 -17.56
N LEU A 575 -9.02 -20.00 -16.51
CA LEU A 575 -8.76 -18.91 -15.56
C LEU A 575 -7.29 -18.51 -15.64
N VAL A 576 -6.97 -17.28 -15.25
CA VAL A 576 -5.59 -16.80 -15.18
C VAL A 576 -5.26 -16.44 -13.74
N THR A 577 -4.05 -16.78 -13.29
CA THR A 577 -3.59 -16.46 -11.94
C THR A 577 -2.16 -15.96 -11.94
N MET A 578 -1.77 -15.32 -10.85
CA MET A 578 -0.42 -14.83 -10.58
C MET A 578 -0.04 -15.06 -9.11
N TYR A 579 1.18 -15.53 -8.87
CA TYR A 579 1.74 -15.69 -7.53
C TYR A 579 3.26 -15.89 -7.61
N LYS A 580 4.02 -15.19 -6.76
CA LYS A 580 5.49 -15.27 -6.64
C LYS A 580 6.20 -15.02 -7.97
N GLY A 581 5.80 -13.95 -8.65
CA GLY A 581 6.35 -13.52 -9.95
C GLY A 581 6.06 -14.47 -11.12
N LYS A 582 5.15 -15.44 -10.95
CA LYS A 582 4.73 -16.39 -11.99
C LYS A 582 3.27 -16.17 -12.31
N SER A 583 2.91 -16.40 -13.58
CA SER A 583 1.52 -16.47 -14.02
C SER A 583 1.23 -17.82 -14.69
N ALA A 584 -0.03 -18.23 -14.66
CA ALA A 584 -0.49 -19.46 -15.30
C ALA A 584 -1.93 -19.34 -15.78
N GLU A 585 -2.24 -20.03 -16.88
CA GLU A 585 -3.62 -20.39 -17.22
C GLU A 585 -3.98 -21.70 -16.53
N ILE A 586 -5.18 -21.77 -15.97
CA ILE A 586 -5.66 -22.82 -15.08
C ILE A 586 -6.99 -23.36 -15.61
N HIS A 587 -7.11 -24.69 -15.65
CA HIS A 587 -8.28 -25.41 -16.16
C HIS A 587 -8.98 -26.30 -15.13
N SER A 588 -8.52 -26.33 -13.89
CA SER A 588 -9.18 -27.02 -12.78
C SER A 588 -8.85 -26.40 -11.43
N LEU A 589 -9.67 -26.68 -10.40
CA LEU A 589 -9.37 -26.29 -9.03
C LEU A 589 -8.07 -26.95 -8.52
N ASN A 590 -7.81 -28.20 -8.92
CA ASN A 590 -6.59 -28.91 -8.49
C ASN A 590 -5.32 -28.26 -9.04
N GLU A 591 -5.33 -27.81 -10.30
CA GLU A 591 -4.23 -27.03 -10.88
C GLU A 591 -4.04 -25.72 -10.11
N LEU A 592 -5.13 -25.03 -9.79
CA LEU A 592 -5.09 -23.80 -9.02
C LEU A 592 -4.43 -24.02 -7.64
N LEU A 593 -4.94 -24.98 -6.87
CA LEU A 593 -4.41 -25.27 -5.53
C LEU A 593 -2.95 -25.74 -5.59
N SER A 594 -2.58 -26.52 -6.60
CA SER A 594 -1.20 -26.97 -6.81
C SER A 594 -0.26 -25.81 -7.13
N PHE A 595 -0.70 -24.82 -7.91
CA PHE A 595 0.07 -23.61 -8.21
C PHE A 595 0.40 -22.81 -6.94
N PHE A 596 -0.52 -22.78 -5.97
CA PHE A 596 -0.31 -22.15 -4.67
C PHE A 596 0.33 -23.08 -3.61
N GLY A 597 0.53 -24.36 -3.94
CA GLY A 597 1.10 -25.35 -3.02
C GLY A 597 0.18 -25.74 -1.86
N TYR A 598 -1.14 -25.72 -2.05
CA TYR A 598 -2.13 -26.03 -1.03
C TYR A 598 -2.78 -27.41 -1.22
N THR A 599 -2.87 -28.19 -0.13
CA THR A 599 -3.49 -29.54 -0.13
C THR A 599 -4.51 -29.73 0.99
N GLY A 600 -4.90 -28.64 1.68
CA GLY A 600 -5.84 -28.69 2.79
C GLY A 600 -7.31 -28.61 2.34
N PRO A 601 -8.25 -28.63 3.30
CA PRO A 601 -9.67 -28.48 3.01
C PRO A 601 -10.02 -27.05 2.57
N THR A 602 -11.13 -26.90 1.85
CA THR A 602 -11.70 -25.62 1.41
C THR A 602 -13.11 -25.44 1.98
N SER A 603 -13.62 -24.21 1.98
CA SER A 603 -14.99 -23.86 2.41
C SER A 603 -15.67 -22.93 1.42
N GLY A 604 -15.81 -23.42 0.18
CA GLY A 604 -16.41 -22.70 -0.93
C GLY A 604 -15.48 -21.70 -1.59
N VAL A 605 -16.03 -21.03 -2.60
CA VAL A 605 -15.33 -20.05 -3.43
C VAL A 605 -16.16 -18.77 -3.43
N VAL A 606 -15.53 -17.62 -3.16
CA VAL A 606 -16.17 -16.31 -3.36
C VAL A 606 -15.76 -15.76 -4.72
N LYS A 607 -16.74 -15.38 -5.53
CA LYS A 607 -16.55 -14.63 -6.78
C LYS A 607 -16.90 -13.17 -6.54
N PHE A 608 -15.92 -12.29 -6.64
CA PHE A 608 -16.12 -10.85 -6.72
C PHE A 608 -16.26 -10.43 -8.18
N LYS A 609 -17.36 -9.73 -8.49
CA LYS A 609 -17.55 -9.12 -9.81
C LYS A 609 -16.86 -7.75 -9.83
N LEU A 610 -15.77 -7.62 -10.57
CA LEU A 610 -15.10 -6.35 -10.75
C LEU A 610 -15.87 -5.51 -11.79
N ARG A 611 -15.96 -4.20 -11.55
CA ARG A 611 -16.59 -3.24 -12.47
C ARG A 611 -15.79 -3.07 -13.77
N ALA A 612 -14.49 -3.31 -13.69
CA ALA A 612 -13.54 -3.31 -14.80
C ALA A 612 -12.32 -4.18 -14.45
N PRO A 613 -11.49 -4.58 -15.43
CA PRO A 613 -10.20 -5.23 -15.18
C PRO A 613 -9.34 -4.43 -14.19
N TYR A 614 -9.06 -4.99 -13.00
CA TYR A 614 -8.36 -4.27 -11.94
C TYR A 614 -7.54 -5.22 -11.04
N VAL A 615 -6.29 -5.45 -11.42
CA VAL A 615 -5.32 -6.28 -10.71
C VAL A 615 -4.95 -5.77 -9.30
N PRO A 616 -4.83 -4.44 -9.05
CA PRO A 616 -4.49 -3.92 -7.71
C PRO A 616 -5.45 -4.35 -6.60
N ILE A 617 -6.65 -4.87 -6.94
CA ILE A 617 -7.67 -5.32 -5.98
C ILE A 617 -7.13 -6.28 -4.92
N LEU A 618 -6.11 -7.09 -5.24
CA LEU A 618 -5.48 -7.99 -4.27
C LEU A 618 -4.86 -7.23 -3.09
N GLN A 619 -4.25 -6.06 -3.33
CA GLN A 619 -3.67 -5.24 -2.27
C GLN A 619 -4.72 -4.60 -1.38
N ILE A 620 -5.91 -4.29 -1.92
CA ILE A 620 -7.04 -3.77 -1.13
C ILE A 620 -7.49 -4.82 -0.11
N PHE A 621 -7.53 -6.11 -0.48
CA PHE A 621 -7.91 -7.18 0.44
C PHE A 621 -6.88 -7.44 1.56
N VAL A 622 -5.67 -6.87 1.50
CA VAL A 622 -4.69 -6.91 2.61
C VAL A 622 -5.07 -5.92 3.72
N THR A 623 -5.80 -4.86 3.39
CA THR A 623 -6.10 -3.73 4.29
C THR A 623 -7.12 -4.08 5.38
N GLY A 624 -7.47 -3.11 6.23
CA GLY A 624 -8.48 -3.28 7.28
C GLY A 624 -9.85 -3.71 6.73
N VAL A 625 -10.31 -3.12 5.62
CA VAL A 625 -11.64 -3.41 5.04
C VAL A 625 -11.75 -4.83 4.47
N GLY A 626 -10.62 -5.49 4.18
CA GLY A 626 -10.55 -6.89 3.75
C GLY A 626 -10.77 -7.92 4.87
N SER A 627 -10.96 -7.47 6.12
CA SER A 627 -11.19 -8.32 7.28
C SER A 627 -12.48 -9.13 7.15
N VAL A 628 -12.42 -10.41 7.47
CA VAL A 628 -13.57 -11.32 7.39
C VAL A 628 -14.22 -11.51 8.76
N ILE A 629 -15.51 -11.22 8.82
CA ILE A 629 -16.36 -11.43 10.00
C ILE A 629 -17.38 -12.57 9.75
N PRO A 630 -17.74 -13.35 10.78
CA PRO A 630 -18.79 -14.36 10.67
C PRO A 630 -20.18 -13.72 10.54
N MET A 631 -20.87 -13.98 9.43
CA MET A 631 -22.22 -13.50 9.16
C MET A 631 -23.21 -13.95 10.25
N GLN A 632 -23.01 -15.18 10.77
CA GLN A 632 -23.85 -15.72 11.83
C GLN A 632 -23.74 -14.93 13.15
N TYR A 633 -22.56 -14.41 13.48
CA TYR A 633 -22.40 -13.56 14.66
C TYR A 633 -23.11 -12.22 14.43
N ALA A 634 -22.85 -11.58 13.28
CA ALA A 634 -23.39 -10.27 12.94
C ALA A 634 -24.93 -10.25 12.92
N LEU A 635 -25.57 -11.29 12.40
CA LEU A 635 -27.02 -11.35 12.23
C LEU A 635 -27.77 -12.10 13.34
N GLY A 636 -27.06 -12.86 14.19
CA GLY A 636 -27.66 -13.60 15.30
C GLY A 636 -28.83 -14.50 14.87
N ASN A 637 -30.02 -14.21 15.39
CA ASN A 637 -31.25 -14.99 15.11
C ASN A 637 -31.75 -14.84 13.67
N GLN A 638 -31.35 -13.78 12.94
CA GLN A 638 -31.74 -13.56 11.55
C GLN A 638 -30.88 -14.33 10.55
N TYR A 639 -29.77 -14.92 10.99
CA TYR A 639 -28.79 -15.59 10.13
C TYR A 639 -29.41 -16.64 9.21
N GLN A 640 -30.23 -17.56 9.73
CA GLN A 640 -30.79 -18.65 8.93
C GLN A 640 -31.73 -18.14 7.83
N ALA A 641 -32.54 -17.12 8.15
CA ALA A 641 -33.41 -16.48 7.17
C ALA A 641 -32.62 -15.71 6.10
N ALA A 642 -31.57 -15.00 6.51
CA ALA A 642 -30.69 -14.28 5.58
C ALA A 642 -29.89 -15.22 4.67
N LEU A 643 -29.43 -16.36 5.20
CA LEU A 643 -28.74 -17.38 4.42
C LEU A 643 -29.67 -18.03 3.38
N ALA A 644 -30.91 -18.33 3.76
CA ALA A 644 -31.92 -18.86 2.86
C ALA A 644 -32.32 -17.86 1.77
N ASP A 645 -32.66 -16.61 2.15
CA ASP A 645 -33.09 -15.56 1.21
C ASP A 645 -32.00 -15.20 0.19
N SER A 646 -30.72 -15.25 0.60
CA SER A 646 -29.57 -15.02 -0.28
C SER A 646 -29.16 -16.25 -1.09
N ASN A 647 -29.86 -17.38 -0.96
CA ASN A 647 -29.50 -18.66 -1.57
C ASN A 647 -28.03 -19.03 -1.29
N ASN A 648 -27.65 -19.01 -0.01
CA ASN A 648 -26.28 -19.26 0.47
C ASN A 648 -25.25 -18.31 -0.17
N GLY A 649 -25.55 -17.02 -0.23
CA GLY A 649 -24.66 -16.00 -0.80
C GLY A 649 -24.59 -15.96 -2.34
N ARG A 650 -25.46 -16.68 -3.05
CA ARG A 650 -25.61 -16.54 -4.52
C ARG A 650 -26.35 -15.26 -4.92
N ASN A 651 -27.14 -14.70 -4.01
CA ASN A 651 -27.85 -13.43 -4.19
C ASN A 651 -27.59 -12.51 -2.97
N PRO A 652 -26.42 -11.87 -2.89
CA PRO A 652 -26.04 -11.05 -1.74
C PRO A 652 -26.97 -9.83 -1.54
N SER A 653 -27.64 -9.33 -2.60
CA SER A 653 -28.59 -8.23 -2.49
C SER A 653 -29.75 -8.50 -1.51
N ALA A 654 -30.10 -9.77 -1.30
CA ALA A 654 -31.14 -10.17 -0.35
C ALA A 654 -30.77 -9.84 1.12
N TRP A 655 -29.49 -9.65 1.43
CA TRP A 655 -29.05 -9.25 2.77
C TRP A 655 -29.51 -7.84 3.17
N ALA A 656 -29.93 -7.00 2.21
CA ALA A 656 -30.47 -5.66 2.49
C ALA A 656 -31.72 -5.63 3.36
N LYS A 657 -32.42 -6.77 3.48
CA LYS A 657 -33.54 -6.97 4.41
C LYS A 657 -33.09 -7.06 5.88
N TYR A 658 -31.82 -7.38 6.11
CA TYR A 658 -31.24 -7.69 7.42
C TYR A 658 -30.17 -6.70 7.87
N VAL A 659 -29.59 -5.96 6.92
CA VAL A 659 -28.55 -4.94 7.17
C VAL A 659 -29.01 -3.59 6.60
N GLY A 660 -29.16 -2.62 7.49
CA GLY A 660 -29.45 -1.22 7.21
C GLY A 660 -28.24 -0.44 6.74
N VAL A 661 -28.41 0.88 6.61
CA VAL A 661 -27.37 1.84 6.24
C VAL A 661 -27.04 2.70 7.47
N GLY A 662 -25.79 3.12 7.59
CA GLY A 662 -25.34 4.06 8.62
C GLY A 662 -25.08 3.41 9.97
N GLU A 663 -24.65 4.25 10.92
CA GLU A 663 -24.18 3.86 12.25
C GLU A 663 -25.30 3.33 13.18
N ASN A 664 -26.56 3.42 12.74
CA ASN A 664 -27.68 2.90 13.51
C ASN A 664 -27.94 1.40 13.31
N ASP A 665 -27.34 0.79 12.28
CA ASP A 665 -27.49 -0.62 12.00
C ASP A 665 -27.01 -1.50 13.16
N ALA A 666 -27.75 -2.58 13.42
CA ALA A 666 -27.50 -3.45 14.56
C ALA A 666 -26.16 -4.19 14.45
N THR A 667 -25.74 -4.55 13.23
CA THR A 667 -24.47 -5.26 13.02
C THR A 667 -23.27 -4.37 13.34
N PHE A 668 -23.35 -3.07 13.00
CA PHE A 668 -22.30 -2.09 13.31
C PHE A 668 -22.23 -1.81 14.82
N LYS A 669 -23.37 -1.59 15.47
CA LYS A 669 -23.42 -1.39 16.93
C LYS A 669 -22.86 -2.59 17.70
N LEU A 670 -23.05 -3.80 17.19
CA LEU A 670 -22.47 -5.01 17.77
C LEU A 670 -20.95 -5.02 17.62
N LEU A 671 -20.44 -4.93 16.39
CA LEU A 671 -19.00 -5.09 16.11
C LEU A 671 -18.15 -3.91 16.59
N SER A 672 -18.75 -2.73 16.74
CA SER A 672 -18.04 -1.55 17.26
C SER A 672 -17.57 -1.70 18.70
N THR A 673 -18.21 -2.56 19.49
CA THR A 673 -17.90 -2.78 20.91
C THR A 673 -17.58 -4.23 21.24
N LYS A 674 -18.01 -5.17 20.41
CA LYS A 674 -17.82 -6.61 20.62
C LYS A 674 -17.19 -7.26 19.39
N PRO A 675 -15.89 -7.02 19.15
CA PRO A 675 -15.17 -7.68 18.07
C PRO A 675 -15.09 -9.20 18.30
N VAL A 676 -14.97 -9.93 17.19
CA VAL A 676 -14.69 -11.38 17.14
C VAL A 676 -13.37 -11.60 16.45
N SER A 677 -12.74 -12.75 16.67
CA SER A 677 -11.38 -13.00 16.18
C SER A 677 -11.26 -14.21 15.26
N THR A 678 -10.70 -14.00 14.08
CA THR A 678 -10.13 -15.05 13.21
C THR A 678 -8.59 -15.01 13.19
N GLY A 679 -8.01 -13.96 13.78
CA GLY A 679 -6.58 -13.70 13.88
C GLY A 679 -5.89 -14.39 15.07
N PRO A 680 -4.59 -14.12 15.26
CA PRO A 680 -3.78 -14.74 16.31
C PRO A 680 -4.20 -14.35 17.74
N TYR A 681 -4.85 -13.20 17.93
CA TYR A 681 -5.33 -12.71 19.22
C TYR A 681 -6.82 -12.35 19.17
N TYR A 682 -7.47 -12.29 20.32
CA TYR A 682 -8.81 -11.71 20.47
C TYR A 682 -8.80 -10.61 21.53
N VAL A 683 -9.70 -9.62 21.40
CA VAL A 683 -9.94 -8.61 22.44
C VAL A 683 -10.59 -9.29 23.64
N ALA A 684 -9.84 -9.44 24.72
CA ALA A 684 -10.29 -10.15 25.93
C ALA A 684 -10.98 -9.23 26.92
N ASP A 685 -10.49 -7.99 27.03
CA ASP A 685 -11.07 -6.93 27.84
C ASP A 685 -10.58 -5.58 27.36
N TYR A 686 -11.32 -4.52 27.65
CA TYR A 686 -10.87 -3.16 27.36
C TYR A 686 -11.57 -2.14 28.26
N LYS A 687 -10.91 -1.01 28.46
CA LYS A 687 -11.50 0.18 29.06
C LYS A 687 -11.13 1.37 28.19
N GLU A 688 -12.15 2.01 27.62
CA GLU A 688 -12.01 3.18 26.75
C GLU A 688 -11.12 4.25 27.38
N ASP A 689 -10.25 4.83 26.54
CA ASP A 689 -9.20 5.79 26.91
C ASP A 689 -8.24 5.32 28.01
N SER A 690 -8.15 4.01 28.26
CA SER A 690 -7.31 3.47 29.33
C SER A 690 -6.47 2.26 28.88
N TYR A 691 -7.09 1.16 28.45
CA TYR A 691 -6.34 -0.02 28.00
C TYR A 691 -7.15 -0.91 27.05
N ILE A 692 -6.43 -1.72 26.25
CA ILE A 692 -6.98 -2.83 25.48
C ILE A 692 -6.12 -4.06 25.78
N LEU A 693 -6.75 -5.13 26.27
CA LEU A 693 -6.10 -6.41 26.53
C LEU A 693 -6.45 -7.41 25.44
N LEU A 694 -5.44 -7.86 24.71
CA LEU A 694 -5.54 -8.96 23.76
C LEU A 694 -5.01 -10.24 24.39
N LYS A 695 -5.66 -11.38 24.12
CA LYS A 695 -5.17 -12.72 24.49
C LYS A 695 -5.05 -13.61 23.27
N TYR A 696 -4.12 -14.55 23.29
CA TYR A 696 -3.94 -15.48 22.18
C TYR A 696 -5.25 -16.20 21.87
N ASN A 697 -5.56 -16.38 20.60
CA ASN A 697 -6.77 -17.06 20.16
C ASN A 697 -6.54 -18.58 20.17
N PRO A 698 -7.18 -19.35 21.09
CA PRO A 698 -7.00 -20.80 21.14
C PRO A 698 -7.58 -21.52 19.92
N TYR A 699 -8.38 -20.82 19.11
CA TYR A 699 -8.98 -21.34 17.88
C TYR A 699 -8.28 -20.82 16.61
N TYR A 700 -7.12 -20.17 16.74
CA TYR A 700 -6.37 -19.69 15.59
C TYR A 700 -6.03 -20.85 14.64
N TRP A 701 -6.25 -20.64 13.35
CA TRP A 701 -6.14 -21.72 12.36
C TRP A 701 -4.69 -22.09 12.02
N ASN A 702 -3.72 -21.19 12.27
CA ASN A 702 -2.31 -21.38 11.93
C ASN A 702 -1.42 -21.67 13.15
N THR A 703 -1.88 -22.48 14.09
CA THR A 703 -1.10 -22.83 15.31
C THR A 703 0.16 -23.63 15.00
N THR A 704 0.24 -24.27 13.83
CA THR A 704 1.49 -24.89 13.33
C THR A 704 2.63 -23.86 13.24
N LEU A 705 2.32 -22.60 12.89
CA LEU A 705 3.30 -21.52 12.89
C LEU A 705 3.89 -21.30 14.28
N TRP A 706 3.04 -21.25 15.32
CA TRP A 706 3.50 -21.08 16.71
C TRP A 706 4.31 -22.27 17.21
N GLN A 707 3.92 -23.49 16.83
CA GLN A 707 4.69 -24.70 17.15
C GLN A 707 6.08 -24.66 16.49
N GLN A 708 6.18 -24.15 15.26
CA GLN A 708 7.46 -24.03 14.54
C GLN A 708 8.34 -22.93 15.11
N LEU A 709 7.77 -21.77 15.46
CA LEU A 709 8.52 -20.61 15.93
C LEU A 709 8.91 -20.71 17.41
N TYR A 710 8.02 -21.22 18.26
CA TYR A 710 8.14 -21.13 19.72
C TYR A 710 8.05 -22.50 20.42
N GLY A 711 7.68 -23.56 19.69
CA GLY A 711 7.31 -24.82 20.31
C GLY A 711 5.97 -24.79 21.06
N PHE A 712 5.21 -23.69 20.93
CA PHE A 712 3.96 -23.47 21.63
C PHE A 712 2.78 -24.10 20.88
N LYS A 713 1.93 -24.81 21.63
CA LYS A 713 0.66 -25.35 21.15
C LYS A 713 -0.44 -24.98 22.15
N PRO A 714 -1.46 -24.20 21.73
CA PRO A 714 -2.51 -23.71 22.62
C PRO A 714 -3.48 -24.77 23.12
#